data_AF-K1WHS6-F1
#
_entry.id   AF-K1WHS6-F1
#
_cell.length_a   1.000
_cell.length_b   1.000
_cell.length_c   1.000
_cell.angle_alpha   90.00
_cell.angle_beta   90.00
_cell.angle_gamma   90.00
#
_symmetry.space_group_name_H-M   'P 1'
#
loop_
_entity.id
_entity.type
_entity.pdbx_description
1 polymer ?
#
loop_
_entity_poly.entity_id
_entity_poly.type
_entity_poly.pdbx_seq_one_letter_code
_entity_poly.pdbx_strand_id
1 'polypeptide(L)'
;MKVVREHDIVLLKHRNNPSAPIVTGKLRPGRKTQISSTKWKDSVEHDNIIGRELREVVVSKKGVAYRVLEPTLAEYTDSTPRLVTPIYSQDASLIVSLLDLHPPSPRPHSANDDRLEIFEAGTGHGALTLHLARAIHAGNTPSPDIPAATPILEDGNNPDKDALDAFDLWKISRRAVIHTLDTNIAHSQHAKQVVRNFRKGIYFPHIDFHTGTIEDYLSTRLEETTDKPFLDHAILDLPLTHDYFEIVSKAIKPNGTLLAFCPSITQINACALRSKQLNLPLFLEKVLEIGGGIGTGGREWDVRFVKPRSQPKYDMNEAQAVPENTMEGVVVDMGLTEPTGGGEDVVCRPKVGLRVAGGGFVGVWRRIASISEPTIVRTVCQLGIVAFMAILAIFFLDNQFRVLPSAIHNALPAHHPGLIITDITVTSCSRINVFTSCKLDPNIWHRIEKDLYLGKGWVSSAFVHIQRKKEEELLPEDQVIVDVTVGRLDPSAGIKGEGDARWEARPAGIWLKRSADRHASDSHQAVTAVDVLFGADAVDPREGWQMVGTPMLLDTSGEGHEARLSVRRGKQAVHPRPVPRIGENGKFKIMQVADLHLSTGTGHCRDEMPVGHNGGKCEADPRTLEFVGRLLDEEKPDLVVLSGDQINGDTAPDAQSAIFKYAELFIKRKIPYATIFGNHDDEGSTSLPRAGQMSLIESLPYSLSMAGPEDIDGVGNYYIEVLAQGGSKHSALTVYLLDTHAYSPDERNFKGYDWLKKNQIDWFKATAQGLKKQHAGYTHIHMNLAFIHIPLPEYRDDTLPRVGAWREGVTAPGFNSGFRDALVDEGVVMVSCGHDHANEYCSLTSNDSKPRMWMCYAGGAGFGGYGGYGGYHRRVRFFDVDMNEARIRTWKRVEYGDTEKRIDEQIIVEGGHARALDAPQ
;
A
#
# COMPACT_ATOMS: atom_id res chain seq x y z
N MET A 1 -46.20 -30.03 15.46
CA MET A 1 -45.44 -29.32 14.40
C MET A 1 -46.43 -28.88 13.31
N LYS A 2 -46.01 -28.25 12.18
CA LYS A 2 -46.94 -27.93 11.07
C LYS A 2 -47.43 -29.24 10.44
N VAL A 3 -48.75 -29.46 10.40
CA VAL A 3 -49.40 -30.62 9.78
C VAL A 3 -49.60 -30.35 8.29
N VAL A 4 -49.31 -31.34 7.44
CA VAL A 4 -49.50 -31.27 5.99
C VAL A 4 -50.99 -31.36 5.66
N ARG A 5 -51.50 -30.40 4.91
CA ARG A 5 -52.91 -30.31 4.53
C ARG A 5 -53.10 -30.62 3.04
N GLU A 6 -54.35 -30.82 2.66
CA GLU A 6 -54.72 -30.83 1.24
C GLU A 6 -54.26 -29.51 0.56
N HIS A 7 -53.82 -29.64 -0.69
CA HIS A 7 -53.24 -28.59 -1.55
C HIS A 7 -51.87 -28.04 -1.14
N ASP A 8 -51.29 -28.48 -0.02
CA ASP A 8 -49.89 -28.18 0.28
C ASP A 8 -48.96 -28.83 -0.76
N ILE A 9 -47.77 -28.25 -0.90
CA ILE A 9 -46.67 -28.79 -1.69
C ILE A 9 -45.53 -29.08 -0.72
N VAL A 10 -45.02 -30.30 -0.75
CA VAL A 10 -43.97 -30.77 0.16
C VAL A 10 -42.77 -31.30 -0.62
N LEU A 11 -41.65 -31.40 0.07
CA LEU A 11 -40.41 -31.99 -0.42
C LEU A 11 -40.26 -33.40 0.17
N LEU A 12 -40.04 -34.39 -0.67
CA LEU A 12 -39.73 -35.76 -0.28
C LEU A 12 -38.22 -35.98 -0.42
N LYS A 13 -37.53 -36.13 0.71
CA LYS A 13 -36.07 -36.37 0.75
C LYS A 13 -35.79 -37.79 1.21
N HIS A 14 -35.01 -38.55 0.46
CA HIS A 14 -34.73 -39.94 0.79
C HIS A 14 -34.01 -40.05 2.15
N ARG A 15 -34.48 -40.93 3.05
CA ARG A 15 -34.04 -40.97 4.45
C ARG A 15 -32.56 -41.32 4.62
N ASN A 16 -32.07 -42.28 3.83
CA ASN A 16 -30.74 -42.90 4.02
C ASN A 16 -29.76 -42.68 2.85
N ASN A 17 -30.12 -41.89 1.84
CA ASN A 17 -29.34 -41.70 0.62
C ASN A 17 -29.55 -40.25 0.15
N PRO A 18 -28.50 -39.46 -0.09
CA PRO A 18 -28.62 -38.06 -0.51
C PRO A 18 -29.03 -37.89 -1.99
N SER A 19 -29.92 -38.74 -2.50
CA SER A 19 -30.53 -38.59 -3.82
C SER A 19 -31.21 -37.21 -3.96
N ALA A 20 -31.31 -36.71 -5.19
CA ALA A 20 -32.01 -35.45 -5.47
C ALA A 20 -33.43 -35.47 -4.86
N PRO A 21 -33.82 -34.43 -4.09
CA PRO A 21 -35.13 -34.40 -3.45
C PRO A 21 -36.24 -34.21 -4.49
N ILE A 22 -37.47 -34.59 -4.12
CA ILE A 22 -38.62 -34.57 -5.04
C ILE A 22 -39.68 -33.61 -4.49
N VAL A 23 -40.01 -32.59 -5.28
CA VAL A 23 -41.11 -31.67 -4.95
C VAL A 23 -42.42 -32.28 -5.44
N THR A 24 -43.42 -32.36 -4.56
CA THR A 24 -44.74 -32.86 -4.93
C THR A 24 -45.50 -31.82 -5.77
N GLY A 25 -46.52 -32.27 -6.51
CA GLY A 25 -47.59 -31.36 -6.92
C GLY A 25 -48.45 -30.95 -5.71
N LYS A 26 -49.49 -30.14 -5.95
CA LYS A 26 -50.52 -29.89 -4.93
C LYS A 26 -51.11 -31.21 -4.46
N LEU A 27 -51.00 -31.50 -3.17
CA LEU A 27 -51.55 -32.71 -2.59
C LEU A 27 -53.08 -32.71 -2.73
N ARG A 28 -53.63 -33.87 -3.06
CA ARG A 28 -55.07 -34.12 -3.26
C ARG A 28 -55.35 -35.57 -2.87
N PRO A 29 -56.41 -35.85 -2.10
CA PRO A 29 -56.80 -37.21 -1.78
C PRO A 29 -56.95 -38.10 -3.02
N GLY A 30 -56.53 -39.36 -2.94
CA GLY A 30 -56.59 -40.33 -4.04
C GLY A 30 -55.66 -40.06 -5.23
N ARG A 31 -54.75 -39.07 -5.13
CA ARG A 31 -53.69 -38.82 -6.12
C ARG A 31 -52.33 -39.29 -5.59
N LYS A 32 -51.32 -39.34 -6.47
CA LYS A 32 -49.97 -39.77 -6.12
C LYS A 32 -48.89 -38.90 -6.74
N THR A 33 -47.75 -38.81 -6.05
CA THR A 33 -46.52 -38.23 -6.59
C THR A 33 -45.64 -39.34 -7.15
N GLN A 34 -45.19 -39.20 -8.40
CA GLN A 34 -44.27 -40.15 -9.03
C GLN A 34 -42.82 -39.86 -8.62
N ILE A 35 -42.06 -40.91 -8.28
CA ILE A 35 -40.70 -40.79 -7.77
C ILE A 35 -39.62 -40.99 -8.86
N SER A 36 -39.86 -41.86 -9.84
CA SER A 36 -38.91 -42.18 -10.91
C SER A 36 -39.58 -42.17 -12.28
N SER A 37 -38.88 -41.61 -13.29
CA SER A 37 -39.31 -41.54 -14.69
C SER A 37 -38.82 -42.72 -15.55
N THR A 38 -37.93 -43.59 -15.04
CA THR A 38 -37.41 -44.74 -15.80
C THR A 38 -38.28 -46.00 -15.64
N LYS A 39 -37.94 -47.08 -16.36
CA LYS A 39 -38.68 -48.38 -16.46
C LYS A 39 -39.22 -48.95 -15.14
N TRP A 40 -38.70 -48.53 -13.99
CA TRP A 40 -39.16 -48.86 -12.64
C TRP A 40 -40.03 -47.72 -12.05
N LYS A 41 -41.34 -47.77 -12.27
CA LYS A 41 -42.30 -46.78 -11.75
C LYS A 41 -42.50 -46.96 -10.23
N ASP A 42 -42.08 -45.98 -9.44
CA ASP A 42 -42.35 -45.87 -7.99
C ASP A 42 -43.16 -44.60 -7.67
N SER A 43 -43.92 -44.61 -6.58
CA SER A 43 -44.81 -43.51 -6.19
C SER A 43 -45.14 -43.48 -4.70
N VAL A 44 -45.53 -42.31 -4.20
CA VAL A 44 -46.12 -42.12 -2.87
C VAL A 44 -47.55 -41.58 -3.05
N GLU A 45 -48.52 -42.27 -2.46
CA GLU A 45 -49.92 -41.82 -2.43
C GLU A 45 -50.06 -40.58 -1.54
N HIS A 46 -50.83 -39.59 -1.98
CA HIS A 46 -51.01 -38.34 -1.24
C HIS A 46 -51.72 -38.56 0.10
N ASP A 47 -52.60 -39.56 0.18
CA ASP A 47 -53.29 -39.94 1.43
C ASP A 47 -52.29 -40.40 2.52
N ASN A 48 -51.10 -40.85 2.13
CA ASN A 48 -50.04 -41.21 3.08
C ASN A 48 -49.27 -39.98 3.60
N ILE A 49 -49.42 -38.83 2.94
CA ILE A 49 -48.73 -37.57 3.24
C ILE A 49 -49.67 -36.59 3.96
N ILE A 50 -50.92 -36.46 3.51
CA ILE A 50 -51.91 -35.56 4.11
C ILE A 50 -52.21 -36.00 5.55
N GLY A 51 -52.21 -35.05 6.49
CA GLY A 51 -52.39 -35.31 7.91
C GLY A 51 -51.12 -35.67 8.68
N ARG A 52 -49.98 -35.89 8.00
CA ARG A 52 -48.67 -36.11 8.63
C ARG A 52 -48.07 -34.81 9.15
N GLU A 53 -47.23 -34.89 10.18
CA GLU A 53 -46.37 -33.76 10.54
C GLU A 53 -45.16 -33.64 9.61
N LEU A 54 -44.65 -32.41 9.42
CA LEU A 54 -43.36 -32.22 8.79
C LEU A 54 -42.26 -33.00 9.55
N ARG A 55 -41.33 -33.57 8.79
CA ARG A 55 -40.23 -34.48 9.19
C ARG A 55 -40.63 -35.92 9.47
N GLU A 56 -41.91 -36.27 9.42
CA GLU A 56 -42.32 -37.67 9.41
C GLU A 56 -41.84 -38.40 8.14
N VAL A 57 -41.76 -39.72 8.25
CA VAL A 57 -41.34 -40.60 7.16
C VAL A 57 -42.55 -41.22 6.50
N VAL A 58 -42.64 -41.08 5.19
CA VAL A 58 -43.57 -41.79 4.33
C VAL A 58 -42.83 -42.82 3.50
N VAL A 59 -43.50 -43.93 3.20
CA VAL A 59 -42.91 -45.05 2.48
C VAL A 59 -43.55 -45.13 1.09
N SER A 60 -42.73 -45.24 0.05
CA SER A 60 -43.21 -45.41 -1.32
C SER A 60 -43.79 -46.80 -1.54
N LYS A 61 -44.48 -47.00 -2.68
CA LYS A 61 -45.01 -48.30 -3.08
C LYS A 61 -43.95 -49.39 -3.12
N LYS A 62 -42.68 -49.05 -3.36
CA LYS A 62 -41.55 -49.98 -3.39
C LYS A 62 -40.79 -50.11 -2.05
N GLY A 63 -41.33 -49.56 -0.96
CA GLY A 63 -40.73 -49.68 0.37
C GLY A 63 -39.63 -48.67 0.65
N VAL A 64 -39.46 -47.63 -0.18
CA VAL A 64 -38.41 -46.63 0.00
C VAL A 64 -38.89 -45.53 0.94
N ALA A 65 -38.10 -45.22 1.97
CA ALA A 65 -38.45 -44.26 3.00
C ALA A 65 -38.04 -42.82 2.62
N TYR A 66 -39.01 -41.91 2.61
CA TYR A 66 -38.82 -40.48 2.36
C TYR A 66 -39.25 -39.66 3.56
N ARG A 67 -38.46 -38.65 3.92
CA ARG A 67 -38.83 -37.63 4.90
C ARG A 67 -39.61 -36.52 4.22
N VAL A 68 -40.76 -36.17 4.79
CA VAL A 68 -41.60 -35.05 4.32
C VAL A 68 -41.07 -33.75 4.90
N LEU A 69 -40.75 -32.76 4.06
CA LEU A 69 -40.20 -31.47 4.47
C LEU A 69 -40.95 -30.32 3.78
N GLU A 70 -40.87 -29.13 4.35
CA GLU A 70 -41.26 -27.92 3.64
C GLU A 70 -40.12 -27.51 2.70
N PRO A 71 -40.36 -27.31 1.39
CA PRO A 71 -39.30 -26.97 0.46
C PRO A 71 -38.75 -25.56 0.73
N THR A 72 -37.42 -25.44 0.75
CA THR A 72 -36.78 -24.12 0.61
C THR A 72 -36.99 -23.56 -0.79
N LEU A 73 -36.73 -22.26 -1.00
CA LEU A 73 -36.84 -21.65 -2.33
C LEU A 73 -35.88 -22.33 -3.34
N ALA A 74 -34.65 -22.61 -2.90
CA ALA A 74 -33.65 -23.27 -3.72
C ALA A 74 -34.09 -24.70 -4.10
N GLU A 75 -34.45 -25.52 -3.11
CA GLU A 75 -34.92 -26.89 -3.37
C GLU A 75 -36.17 -26.91 -4.26
N TYR A 76 -37.09 -25.95 -4.07
CA TYR A 76 -38.29 -25.83 -4.88
C TYR A 76 -37.96 -25.52 -6.34
N THR A 77 -37.17 -24.47 -6.59
CA THR A 77 -36.85 -24.01 -7.95
C THR A 77 -36.01 -25.02 -8.72
N ASP A 78 -35.05 -25.67 -8.08
CA ASP A 78 -34.14 -26.63 -8.73
C ASP A 78 -34.79 -28.01 -9.00
N SER A 79 -35.84 -28.35 -8.24
CA SER A 79 -36.49 -29.67 -8.27
C SER A 79 -37.89 -29.67 -8.90
N THR A 80 -38.47 -28.49 -9.15
CA THR A 80 -39.75 -28.37 -9.86
C THR A 80 -39.60 -28.90 -11.30
N PRO A 81 -40.62 -29.61 -11.85
CA PRO A 81 -40.56 -30.06 -13.23
C PRO A 81 -40.38 -28.89 -14.20
N ARG A 82 -39.40 -29.02 -15.11
CA ARG A 82 -39.01 -27.95 -16.04
C ARG A 82 -39.58 -28.16 -17.45
N LEU A 83 -40.07 -27.08 -18.07
CA LEU A 83 -40.28 -27.02 -19.52
C LEU A 83 -39.08 -26.44 -20.27
N VAL A 84 -38.32 -25.58 -19.60
CA VAL A 84 -37.18 -24.82 -20.12
C VAL A 84 -36.08 -24.84 -19.05
N THR A 85 -34.82 -24.70 -19.46
CA THR A 85 -33.68 -24.65 -18.53
C THR A 85 -33.84 -23.48 -17.55
N PRO A 86 -33.87 -23.71 -16.23
CA PRO A 86 -33.89 -22.63 -15.26
C PRO A 86 -32.49 -22.04 -15.05
N ILE A 87 -32.43 -20.77 -14.66
CA ILE A 87 -31.31 -20.27 -13.86
C ILE A 87 -31.40 -20.94 -12.49
N TYR A 88 -30.38 -21.71 -12.13
CA TYR A 88 -30.35 -22.46 -10.87
C TYR A 88 -30.28 -21.53 -9.66
N SER A 89 -30.75 -22.01 -8.51
CA SER A 89 -30.93 -21.19 -7.31
C SER A 89 -29.69 -20.43 -6.84
N GLN A 90 -28.50 -21.00 -6.99
CA GLN A 90 -27.23 -20.36 -6.63
C GLN A 90 -26.94 -19.16 -7.54
N ASP A 91 -27.06 -19.36 -8.85
CA ASP A 91 -26.85 -18.32 -9.87
C ASP A 91 -27.90 -17.22 -9.76
N ALA A 92 -29.18 -17.60 -9.56
CA ALA A 92 -30.26 -16.66 -9.35
C ALA A 92 -30.04 -15.80 -8.09
N SER A 93 -29.54 -16.40 -7.00
CA SER A 93 -29.21 -15.66 -5.78
C SER A 93 -28.07 -14.66 -6.00
N LEU A 94 -27.05 -15.02 -6.77
CA LEU A 94 -25.96 -14.12 -7.13
C LEU A 94 -26.44 -12.98 -8.03
N ILE A 95 -27.21 -13.29 -9.08
CA ILE A 95 -27.80 -12.29 -9.99
C ILE A 95 -28.62 -11.26 -9.20
N VAL A 96 -29.48 -11.71 -8.28
CA VAL A 96 -30.25 -10.80 -7.43
C VAL A 96 -29.35 -9.96 -6.52
N SER A 97 -28.27 -10.53 -5.99
CA SER A 97 -27.30 -9.79 -5.19
C SER A 97 -26.56 -8.71 -5.98
N LEU A 98 -26.28 -8.94 -7.27
CA LEU A 98 -25.60 -7.96 -8.13
C LEU A 98 -26.44 -6.72 -8.42
N LEU A 99 -27.77 -6.82 -8.26
CA LEU A 99 -28.68 -5.69 -8.41
C LEU A 99 -28.71 -4.77 -7.18
N ASP A 100 -28.15 -5.22 -6.06
CA ASP A 100 -28.07 -4.45 -4.80
C ASP A 100 -29.42 -3.84 -4.38
N LEU A 101 -30.46 -4.68 -4.39
CA LEU A 101 -31.85 -4.25 -4.21
C LEU A 101 -32.13 -3.79 -2.77
N HIS A 102 -32.52 -2.52 -2.64
CA HIS A 102 -32.94 -1.90 -1.39
C HIS A 102 -34.36 -1.32 -1.54
N PRO A 103 -35.41 -2.18 -1.56
CA PRO A 103 -36.76 -1.70 -1.77
C PRO A 103 -37.18 -0.76 -0.62
N PRO A 104 -37.80 0.39 -0.92
CA PRO A 104 -38.13 1.37 0.10
C PRO A 104 -39.21 0.86 1.06
N SER A 105 -39.05 1.06 2.37
CA SER A 105 -40.09 0.70 3.35
C SER A 105 -41.39 1.45 3.07
N PRO A 106 -42.58 0.79 3.09
CA PRO A 106 -43.86 1.46 2.90
C PRO A 106 -44.05 2.62 3.90
N ARG A 107 -44.13 3.86 3.41
CA ARG A 107 -44.44 5.04 4.25
C ARG A 107 -45.74 5.67 3.76
N PRO A 108 -46.64 6.11 4.66
CA PRO A 108 -47.77 6.93 4.26
C PRO A 108 -47.25 8.22 3.61
N HIS A 109 -47.72 8.56 2.41
CA HIS A 109 -47.44 9.81 1.67
C HIS A 109 -46.11 9.96 0.92
N SER A 110 -45.36 8.89 0.63
CA SER A 110 -44.23 8.99 -0.33
C SER A 110 -44.74 9.24 -1.76
N ALA A 111 -44.11 10.15 -2.50
CA ALA A 111 -44.43 10.42 -3.90
C ALA A 111 -44.25 9.17 -4.78
N ASN A 112 -45.02 9.08 -5.86
CA ASN A 112 -45.04 7.92 -6.77
C ASN A 112 -43.71 7.72 -7.54
N ASP A 113 -42.82 8.72 -7.54
CA ASP A 113 -41.49 8.69 -8.18
C ASP A 113 -40.50 7.70 -7.52
N ASP A 114 -40.80 7.21 -6.30
CA ASP A 114 -39.95 6.26 -5.56
C ASP A 114 -40.28 4.77 -5.85
N ARG A 115 -41.01 4.48 -6.94
CA ARG A 115 -41.39 3.10 -7.29
C ARG A 115 -40.19 2.35 -7.89
N LEU A 116 -39.88 1.18 -7.32
CA LEU A 116 -38.87 0.24 -7.80
C LEU A 116 -39.46 -0.67 -8.89
N GLU A 117 -39.08 -0.46 -10.14
CA GLU A 117 -39.51 -1.29 -11.27
C GLU A 117 -38.34 -2.11 -11.82
N ILE A 118 -38.48 -3.44 -11.80
CA ILE A 118 -37.50 -4.38 -12.34
C ILE A 118 -38.09 -5.06 -13.57
N PHE A 119 -37.39 -4.99 -14.70
CA PHE A 119 -37.74 -5.72 -15.91
C PHE A 119 -36.91 -7.00 -16.03
N GLU A 120 -37.56 -8.13 -16.31
CA GLU A 120 -36.93 -9.41 -16.61
C GLU A 120 -37.46 -9.89 -17.97
N ALA A 121 -36.57 -10.18 -18.90
CA ALA A 121 -36.95 -10.78 -20.18
C ALA A 121 -36.26 -12.13 -20.36
N GLY A 122 -37.05 -13.13 -20.71
CA GLY A 122 -36.69 -14.54 -20.54
C GLY A 122 -37.27 -15.11 -19.25
N THR A 123 -38.60 -14.99 -19.05
CA THR A 123 -39.26 -15.54 -17.84
C THR A 123 -38.93 -17.01 -17.63
N GLY A 124 -38.91 -17.81 -18.71
CA GLY A 124 -38.44 -19.18 -18.72
C GLY A 124 -39.16 -20.07 -17.70
N HIS A 125 -38.40 -20.61 -16.74
CA HIS A 125 -38.94 -21.45 -15.67
C HIS A 125 -39.61 -20.64 -14.54
N GLY A 126 -39.30 -19.35 -14.40
CA GLY A 126 -39.71 -18.52 -13.26
C GLY A 126 -38.84 -18.69 -12.01
N ALA A 127 -37.68 -19.34 -12.12
CA ALA A 127 -36.75 -19.51 -11.00
C ALA A 127 -36.14 -18.17 -10.55
N LEU A 128 -35.59 -17.39 -11.50
CA LEU A 128 -35.06 -16.05 -11.23
C LEU A 128 -36.18 -15.09 -10.78
N THR A 129 -37.31 -15.07 -11.50
CA THR A 129 -38.52 -14.32 -11.13
C THR A 129 -38.90 -14.51 -9.66
N LEU A 130 -38.89 -15.74 -9.15
CA LEU A 130 -39.24 -16.05 -7.76
C LEU A 130 -38.19 -15.54 -6.75
N HIS A 131 -36.91 -15.54 -7.13
CA HIS A 131 -35.83 -14.97 -6.31
C HIS A 131 -35.91 -13.44 -6.24
N LEU A 132 -36.17 -12.78 -7.37
CA LEU A 132 -36.43 -11.34 -7.44
C LEU A 132 -37.64 -10.98 -6.58
N ALA A 133 -38.74 -11.72 -6.72
CA ALA A 133 -39.98 -11.42 -6.00
C ALA A 133 -39.81 -11.60 -4.49
N ARG A 134 -39.00 -12.57 -4.04
CA ARG A 134 -38.60 -12.69 -2.64
C ARG A 134 -37.84 -11.44 -2.15
N ALA A 135 -36.93 -10.90 -2.96
CA ALA A 135 -36.11 -9.75 -2.58
C ALA A 135 -36.93 -8.47 -2.42
N ILE A 136 -37.95 -8.27 -3.27
CA ILE A 136 -38.79 -7.06 -3.21
C ILE A 136 -40.05 -7.21 -2.34
N HIS A 137 -40.37 -8.41 -1.87
CA HIS A 137 -41.60 -8.72 -1.14
C HIS A 137 -41.86 -7.78 0.04
N ALA A 138 -40.84 -7.55 0.86
CA ALA A 138 -40.94 -6.70 2.06
C ALA A 138 -41.06 -5.20 1.74
N GLY A 139 -40.79 -4.79 0.50
CA GLY A 139 -40.96 -3.40 0.04
C GLY A 139 -42.42 -2.99 -0.19
N ASN A 140 -43.33 -3.96 -0.20
CA ASN A 140 -44.76 -3.75 -0.45
C ASN A 140 -45.57 -3.98 0.83
N THR A 141 -46.75 -3.37 0.92
CA THR A 141 -47.73 -3.70 1.96
C THR A 141 -48.26 -5.13 1.77
N PRO A 142 -48.80 -5.79 2.82
CA PRO A 142 -49.41 -7.11 2.67
C PRO A 142 -50.47 -7.12 1.57
N SER A 143 -50.38 -8.08 0.65
CA SER A 143 -51.33 -8.23 -0.46
C SER A 143 -52.65 -8.84 0.02
N PRO A 144 -53.81 -8.41 -0.54
CA PRO A 144 -55.06 -9.15 -0.40
C PRO A 144 -54.94 -10.61 -0.89
N ASP A 145 -55.89 -11.46 -0.49
CA ASP A 145 -55.93 -12.84 -0.97
C ASP A 145 -56.01 -12.88 -2.51
N ILE A 146 -55.23 -13.78 -3.12
CA ILE A 146 -55.17 -13.91 -4.58
C ILE A 146 -56.55 -14.38 -5.08
N PRO A 147 -57.24 -13.61 -5.94
CA PRO A 147 -58.55 -13.98 -6.42
C PRO A 147 -58.56 -15.38 -7.06
N ALA A 148 -59.61 -16.16 -6.75
CA ALA A 148 -59.88 -17.42 -7.43
C ALA A 148 -60.23 -17.13 -8.89
N ALA A 149 -59.88 -18.05 -9.80
CA ALA A 149 -60.31 -17.97 -11.19
C ALA A 149 -61.78 -18.44 -11.27
N THR A 150 -62.71 -17.61 -10.80
CA THR A 150 -64.14 -17.93 -10.76
C THR A 150 -64.76 -17.54 -12.10
N PRO A 151 -65.47 -18.45 -12.82
CA PRO A 151 -66.13 -18.08 -14.06
C PRO A 151 -67.25 -17.06 -13.78
N ILE A 152 -67.36 -16.06 -14.66
CA ILE A 152 -68.45 -15.07 -14.64
C ILE A 152 -69.76 -15.85 -14.80
N LEU A 153 -70.69 -15.66 -13.86
CA LEU A 153 -72.02 -16.27 -13.92
C LEU A 153 -72.80 -15.69 -15.13
N GLU A 154 -73.74 -16.45 -15.68
CA GLU A 154 -74.50 -16.06 -16.90
C GLU A 154 -75.31 -14.76 -16.75
N ASP A 155 -75.49 -14.26 -15.52
CA ASP A 155 -76.14 -12.98 -15.19
C ASP A 155 -75.17 -11.78 -15.17
N GLY A 156 -73.88 -11.99 -15.49
CA GLY A 156 -72.84 -10.96 -15.47
C GLY A 156 -72.33 -10.60 -14.08
N ASN A 157 -72.80 -11.28 -13.02
CA ASN A 157 -72.43 -10.99 -11.64
C ASN A 157 -71.19 -11.81 -11.24
N ASN A 158 -70.11 -11.12 -10.85
CA ASN A 158 -68.91 -11.76 -10.32
C ASN A 158 -68.94 -11.67 -8.78
N PRO A 159 -69.16 -12.79 -8.05
CA PRO A 159 -69.24 -12.78 -6.59
C PRO A 159 -67.94 -12.34 -5.91
N ASP A 160 -66.82 -12.34 -6.62
CA ASP A 160 -65.50 -11.92 -6.14
C ASP A 160 -65.10 -10.51 -6.63
N LYS A 161 -66.03 -9.72 -7.18
CA LYS A 161 -65.73 -8.40 -7.77
C LYS A 161 -65.02 -7.46 -6.79
N ASP A 162 -65.50 -7.34 -5.56
CA ASP A 162 -64.90 -6.46 -4.55
C ASP A 162 -63.48 -6.92 -4.16
N ALA A 163 -63.25 -8.23 -4.12
CA ALA A 163 -61.93 -8.81 -3.84
C ALA A 163 -60.96 -8.60 -5.02
N LEU A 164 -61.46 -8.68 -6.25
CA LEU A 164 -60.71 -8.38 -7.46
C LEU A 164 -60.34 -6.89 -7.53
N ASP A 165 -61.29 -6.00 -7.28
CA ASP A 165 -61.08 -4.55 -7.26
C ASP A 165 -60.06 -4.16 -6.16
N ALA A 166 -60.17 -4.74 -4.96
CA ALA A 166 -59.20 -4.54 -3.89
C ALA A 166 -57.79 -5.03 -4.25
N PHE A 167 -57.70 -6.19 -4.93
CA PHE A 167 -56.44 -6.75 -5.41
C PHE A 167 -55.80 -5.86 -6.49
N ASP A 168 -56.59 -5.37 -7.44
CA ASP A 168 -56.11 -4.50 -8.53
C ASP A 168 -55.70 -3.11 -8.01
N LEU A 169 -56.45 -2.52 -7.08
CA LEU A 169 -56.05 -1.28 -6.38
C LEU A 169 -54.74 -1.46 -5.61
N TRP A 170 -54.56 -2.62 -4.96
CA TRP A 170 -53.29 -2.93 -4.29
C TRP A 170 -52.14 -3.06 -5.31
N LYS A 171 -52.37 -3.71 -6.45
CA LYS A 171 -51.35 -3.83 -7.52
C LYS A 171 -50.93 -2.48 -8.10
N ILE A 172 -51.84 -1.51 -8.18
CA ILE A 172 -51.55 -0.14 -8.62
C ILE A 172 -50.72 0.60 -7.57
N SER A 173 -51.00 0.40 -6.28
CA SER A 173 -50.34 1.10 -5.17
C SER A 173 -49.03 0.46 -4.68
N ARG A 174 -48.65 -0.71 -5.18
CA ARG A 174 -47.42 -1.40 -4.79
C ARG A 174 -46.16 -0.62 -5.21
N ARG A 175 -45.20 -0.51 -4.29
CA ARG A 175 -43.98 0.28 -4.43
C ARG A 175 -42.83 -0.45 -5.11
N ALA A 176 -42.91 -1.76 -5.23
CA ALA A 176 -41.95 -2.56 -5.97
C ALA A 176 -42.67 -3.59 -6.83
N VAL A 177 -42.28 -3.70 -8.10
CA VAL A 177 -42.87 -4.63 -9.07
C VAL A 177 -41.81 -5.24 -9.97
N ILE A 178 -42.00 -6.51 -10.32
CA ILE A 178 -41.25 -7.20 -11.37
C ILE A 178 -42.16 -7.32 -12.59
N HIS A 179 -41.71 -6.80 -13.72
CA HIS A 179 -42.30 -7.01 -15.02
C HIS A 179 -41.51 -8.12 -15.71
N THR A 180 -42.09 -9.32 -15.80
CA THR A 180 -41.44 -10.46 -16.45
C THR A 180 -42.09 -10.75 -17.80
N LEU A 181 -41.27 -10.91 -18.84
CA LEU A 181 -41.72 -11.08 -20.22
C LEU A 181 -41.12 -12.33 -20.85
N ASP A 182 -41.98 -13.12 -21.50
CA ASP A 182 -41.57 -14.26 -22.34
C ASP A 182 -42.29 -14.19 -23.68
N THR A 183 -41.57 -14.44 -24.77
CA THR A 183 -42.16 -14.52 -26.11
C THR A 183 -43.01 -15.80 -26.26
N ASN A 184 -42.72 -16.83 -25.46
CA ASN A 184 -43.45 -18.10 -25.48
C ASN A 184 -44.52 -18.14 -24.38
N ILE A 185 -45.78 -18.15 -24.81
CA ILE A 185 -46.95 -18.22 -23.91
C ILE A 185 -46.88 -19.44 -22.98
N ALA A 186 -46.43 -20.60 -23.46
CA ALA A 186 -46.34 -21.80 -22.65
C ALA A 186 -45.29 -21.68 -21.53
N HIS A 187 -44.16 -21.02 -21.78
CA HIS A 187 -43.15 -20.74 -20.75
C HIS A 187 -43.67 -19.74 -19.72
N SER A 188 -44.28 -18.64 -20.16
CA SER A 188 -44.90 -17.65 -19.26
C SER A 188 -45.98 -18.28 -18.36
N GLN A 189 -46.88 -19.10 -18.91
CA GLN A 189 -47.89 -19.80 -18.12
C GLN A 189 -47.27 -20.83 -17.15
N HIS A 190 -46.21 -21.51 -17.57
CA HIS A 190 -45.48 -22.43 -16.70
C HIS A 190 -44.85 -21.70 -15.52
N ALA A 191 -44.09 -20.62 -15.76
CA ALA A 191 -43.50 -19.80 -14.72
C ALA A 191 -44.56 -19.21 -13.77
N LYS A 192 -45.67 -18.72 -14.32
CA LYS A 192 -46.83 -18.23 -13.56
C LYS A 192 -47.34 -19.30 -12.59
N GLN A 193 -47.42 -20.55 -13.04
CA GLN A 193 -47.83 -21.68 -12.22
C GLN A 193 -46.79 -22.03 -11.14
N VAL A 194 -45.49 -22.02 -11.49
CA VAL A 194 -44.37 -22.26 -10.56
C VAL A 194 -44.39 -21.24 -9.41
N VAL A 195 -44.50 -19.96 -9.74
CA VAL A 195 -44.56 -18.86 -8.77
C VAL A 195 -45.82 -18.94 -7.90
N ARG A 196 -47.00 -19.14 -8.51
CA ARG A 196 -48.28 -19.22 -7.78
C ARG A 196 -48.33 -20.40 -6.80
N ASN A 197 -47.57 -21.45 -7.08
CA ASN A 197 -47.54 -22.66 -6.25
C ASN A 197 -46.59 -22.55 -5.05
N PHE A 198 -45.53 -21.73 -5.13
CA PHE A 198 -44.59 -21.62 -4.03
C PHE A 198 -45.23 -20.91 -2.84
N ARG A 199 -45.25 -21.58 -1.68
CA ARG A 199 -45.79 -21.05 -0.42
C ARG A 199 -47.16 -20.37 -0.59
N LYS A 200 -48.08 -21.02 -1.32
CA LYS A 200 -49.45 -20.52 -1.61
C LYS A 200 -49.47 -19.19 -2.39
N GLY A 201 -48.40 -18.89 -3.12
CA GLY A 201 -48.35 -17.74 -4.01
C GLY A 201 -48.01 -16.42 -3.31
N ILE A 202 -47.40 -16.43 -2.12
CA ILE A 202 -47.03 -15.20 -1.38
C ILE A 202 -46.24 -14.18 -2.22
N TYR A 203 -45.48 -14.63 -3.22
CA TYR A 203 -44.70 -13.76 -4.09
C TYR A 203 -45.40 -13.39 -5.40
N PHE A 204 -46.49 -14.09 -5.73
CA PHE A 204 -47.23 -13.92 -6.98
C PHE A 204 -47.77 -12.50 -7.20
N PRO A 205 -48.34 -11.79 -6.19
CA PRO A 205 -48.89 -10.46 -6.40
C PRO A 205 -47.85 -9.38 -6.78
N HIS A 206 -46.56 -9.61 -6.52
CA HIS A 206 -45.50 -8.65 -6.78
C HIS A 206 -44.97 -8.70 -8.23
N ILE A 207 -45.54 -9.56 -9.07
CA ILE A 207 -45.08 -9.82 -10.44
C ILE A 207 -46.21 -9.52 -11.42
N ASP A 208 -45.88 -8.86 -12.52
CA ASP A 208 -46.70 -8.81 -13.72
C ASP A 208 -46.07 -9.67 -14.80
N PHE A 209 -46.85 -10.64 -15.28
CA PHE A 209 -46.46 -11.53 -16.37
C PHE A 209 -46.96 -10.97 -17.70
N HIS A 210 -46.04 -10.81 -18.64
CA HIS A 210 -46.29 -10.33 -19.99
C HIS A 210 -45.92 -11.39 -21.01
N THR A 211 -46.59 -11.34 -22.16
CA THR A 211 -46.27 -12.18 -23.33
C THR A 211 -46.26 -11.29 -24.57
N GLY A 212 -45.18 -11.32 -25.33
CA GLY A 212 -44.98 -10.43 -26.47
C GLY A 212 -43.50 -10.24 -26.76
N THR A 213 -43.16 -9.21 -27.55
CA THR A 213 -41.77 -8.80 -27.79
C THR A 213 -41.31 -7.76 -26.78
N ILE A 214 -40.00 -7.63 -26.59
CA ILE A 214 -39.42 -6.59 -25.72
C ILE A 214 -39.69 -5.21 -26.32
N GLU A 215 -39.58 -5.09 -27.63
CA GLU A 215 -39.78 -3.87 -28.39
C GLU A 215 -41.19 -3.32 -28.19
N ASP A 216 -42.22 -4.15 -28.39
CA ASP A 216 -43.60 -3.73 -28.22
C ASP A 216 -43.84 -3.29 -26.76
N TYR A 217 -43.43 -4.11 -25.80
CA TYR A 217 -43.65 -3.81 -24.38
C TYR A 217 -42.94 -2.52 -23.94
N LEU A 218 -41.64 -2.38 -24.20
CA LEU A 218 -40.87 -1.22 -23.74
C LEU A 218 -41.21 0.04 -24.53
N SER A 219 -41.52 -0.05 -25.83
CA SER A 219 -41.92 1.13 -26.62
C SER A 219 -43.25 1.67 -26.14
N THR A 220 -44.26 0.81 -25.94
CA THR A 220 -45.55 1.23 -25.38
C THR A 220 -45.39 1.86 -24.00
N ARG A 221 -44.54 1.27 -23.13
CA ARG A 221 -44.29 1.83 -21.79
C ARG A 221 -43.51 3.14 -21.82
N LEU A 222 -42.59 3.32 -22.76
CA LEU A 222 -41.88 4.58 -22.98
C LEU A 222 -42.85 5.66 -23.47
N GLU A 223 -43.76 5.34 -24.39
CA GLU A 223 -44.81 6.25 -24.84
C GLU A 223 -45.73 6.68 -23.68
N GLU A 224 -46.19 5.73 -22.86
CA GLU A 224 -46.99 6.01 -21.64
C GLU A 224 -46.26 6.93 -20.65
N THR A 225 -44.93 6.86 -20.61
CA THR A 225 -44.09 7.67 -19.72
C THR A 225 -43.52 8.92 -20.40
N THR A 226 -43.98 9.24 -21.62
CA THR A 226 -43.50 10.39 -22.41
C THR A 226 -41.98 10.33 -22.65
N ASP A 227 -41.50 9.17 -23.10
CA ASP A 227 -40.10 8.84 -23.36
C ASP A 227 -39.17 8.97 -22.14
N LYS A 228 -39.72 8.98 -20.93
CA LYS A 228 -38.94 9.01 -19.69
C LYS A 228 -38.56 7.58 -19.27
N PRO A 229 -37.31 7.36 -18.83
CA PRO A 229 -36.96 6.08 -18.25
C PRO A 229 -37.72 5.80 -16.96
N PHE A 230 -38.16 4.56 -16.80
CA PHE A 230 -39.01 4.13 -15.68
C PHE A 230 -38.49 2.88 -14.96
N LEU A 231 -37.52 2.16 -15.53
CA LEU A 231 -36.96 0.94 -14.94
C LEU A 231 -35.76 1.24 -14.05
N ASP A 232 -35.71 0.74 -12.83
CA ASP A 232 -34.51 0.82 -11.98
C ASP A 232 -33.49 -0.25 -12.37
N HIS A 233 -33.97 -1.43 -12.75
CA HIS A 233 -33.14 -2.54 -13.20
C HIS A 233 -33.79 -3.29 -14.38
N ALA A 234 -32.98 -3.80 -15.29
CA ALA A 234 -33.40 -4.71 -16.33
C ALA A 234 -32.46 -5.91 -16.41
N ILE A 235 -33.02 -7.11 -16.60
CA ILE A 235 -32.29 -8.37 -16.67
C ILE A 235 -32.70 -9.09 -17.95
N LEU A 236 -31.72 -9.52 -18.74
CA LEU A 236 -31.95 -10.21 -19.99
C LEU A 236 -31.30 -11.60 -19.95
N ASP A 237 -32.12 -12.65 -20.01
CA ASP A 237 -31.73 -14.06 -20.18
C ASP A 237 -32.33 -14.60 -21.49
N LEU A 238 -31.72 -14.18 -22.60
CA LEU A 238 -32.25 -14.43 -23.94
C LEU A 238 -31.10 -14.68 -24.93
N PRO A 239 -31.37 -15.41 -26.03
CA PRO A 239 -30.46 -15.39 -27.17
C PRO A 239 -30.35 -13.98 -27.76
N LEU A 240 -29.21 -13.66 -28.38
CA LEU A 240 -28.95 -12.38 -29.06
C LEU A 240 -29.22 -11.14 -28.19
N THR A 241 -28.84 -11.20 -26.91
CA THR A 241 -29.11 -10.16 -25.92
C THR A 241 -28.70 -8.74 -26.32
N HIS A 242 -27.66 -8.61 -27.14
CA HIS A 242 -27.13 -7.33 -27.61
C HIS A 242 -28.12 -6.53 -28.46
N ASP A 243 -29.05 -7.17 -29.17
CA ASP A 243 -30.01 -6.46 -30.04
C ASP A 243 -30.94 -5.54 -29.24
N TYR A 244 -31.22 -5.90 -27.99
CA TYR A 244 -32.15 -5.17 -27.12
C TYR A 244 -31.49 -4.05 -26.30
N PHE A 245 -30.16 -3.91 -26.35
CA PHE A 245 -29.43 -2.94 -25.52
C PHE A 245 -29.89 -1.51 -25.78
N GLU A 246 -30.21 -1.15 -27.03
CA GLU A 246 -30.64 0.21 -27.36
C GLU A 246 -31.97 0.57 -26.67
N ILE A 247 -33.03 -0.21 -26.90
CA ILE A 247 -34.35 0.08 -26.33
C ILE A 247 -34.35 -0.03 -24.81
N VAL A 248 -33.65 -1.02 -24.25
CA VAL A 248 -33.53 -1.19 -22.80
C VAL A 248 -32.74 -0.03 -22.19
N SER A 249 -31.70 0.46 -22.86
CA SER A 249 -30.95 1.64 -22.40
C SER A 249 -31.81 2.90 -22.35
N LYS A 250 -32.85 3.02 -23.18
CA LYS A 250 -33.81 4.13 -23.15
C LYS A 250 -34.76 4.04 -21.95
N ALA A 251 -35.13 2.81 -21.55
CA ALA A 251 -36.09 2.55 -20.47
C ALA A 251 -35.50 2.57 -19.05
N ILE A 252 -34.20 2.33 -18.85
CA ILE A 252 -33.55 2.28 -17.52
C ILE A 252 -33.30 3.67 -16.95
N LYS A 253 -33.58 3.99 -15.68
CA LYS A 253 -33.28 5.29 -15.06
C LYS A 253 -31.77 5.54 -14.97
N PRO A 254 -31.28 6.80 -14.89
CA PRO A 254 -29.89 7.07 -14.55
C PRO A 254 -29.45 6.32 -13.28
N ASN A 255 -28.23 5.77 -13.26
CA ASN A 255 -27.68 4.85 -12.26
C ASN A 255 -28.35 3.46 -12.18
N GLY A 256 -29.41 3.22 -12.94
CA GLY A 256 -30.05 1.92 -13.06
C GLY A 256 -29.15 0.88 -13.73
N THR A 257 -29.47 -0.39 -13.52
CA THR A 257 -28.62 -1.52 -13.93
C THR A 257 -29.23 -2.31 -15.09
N LEU A 258 -28.44 -2.58 -16.13
CA LEU A 258 -28.72 -3.60 -17.14
C LEU A 258 -27.83 -4.81 -16.89
N LEU A 259 -28.44 -5.96 -16.61
CA LEU A 259 -27.76 -7.23 -16.41
C LEU A 259 -28.06 -8.16 -17.59
N ALA A 260 -27.03 -8.71 -18.23
CA ALA A 260 -27.18 -9.73 -19.28
C ALA A 260 -26.57 -11.04 -18.81
N PHE A 261 -27.38 -12.11 -18.82
CA PHE A 261 -26.90 -13.47 -18.60
C PHE A 261 -26.72 -14.16 -19.95
N CYS A 262 -25.53 -14.71 -20.19
CA CYS A 262 -25.14 -15.30 -21.47
C CYS A 262 -24.37 -16.60 -21.25
N PRO A 263 -24.64 -17.68 -22.00
CA PRO A 263 -23.90 -18.92 -21.86
C PRO A 263 -22.42 -18.84 -22.31
N SER A 264 -22.03 -17.82 -23.09
CA SER A 264 -20.66 -17.62 -23.56
C SER A 264 -20.16 -16.19 -23.35
N ILE A 265 -18.87 -16.04 -23.00
CA ILE A 265 -18.18 -14.76 -22.92
C ILE A 265 -18.21 -13.98 -24.25
N THR A 266 -18.27 -14.67 -25.39
CA THR A 266 -18.36 -14.02 -26.71
C THR A 266 -19.67 -13.26 -26.89
N GLN A 267 -20.76 -13.69 -26.24
CA GLN A 267 -22.04 -12.98 -26.27
C GLN A 267 -22.00 -11.72 -25.39
N ILE A 268 -21.32 -11.77 -24.24
CA ILE A 268 -21.04 -10.58 -23.43
C ILE A 268 -20.21 -9.57 -24.22
N ASN A 269 -19.21 -10.03 -24.98
CA ASN A 269 -18.44 -9.16 -25.87
C ASN A 269 -19.32 -8.50 -26.93
N ALA A 270 -20.27 -9.23 -27.52
CA ALA A 270 -21.21 -8.66 -28.48
C ALA A 270 -22.07 -7.54 -27.85
N CYS A 271 -22.54 -7.73 -26.61
CA CYS A 271 -23.25 -6.70 -25.85
C CYS A 271 -22.39 -5.45 -25.61
N ALA A 272 -21.15 -5.62 -25.16
CA ALA A 272 -20.22 -4.51 -24.92
C ALA A 272 -19.89 -3.75 -26.21
N LEU A 273 -19.64 -4.47 -27.32
CA LEU A 273 -19.41 -3.89 -28.63
C LEU A 273 -20.63 -3.11 -29.13
N ARG A 274 -21.83 -3.66 -28.99
CA ARG A 274 -23.07 -3.01 -29.42
C ARG A 274 -23.33 -1.71 -28.64
N SER A 275 -23.11 -1.74 -27.32
CA SER A 275 -23.19 -0.55 -26.47
C SER A 275 -22.24 0.55 -26.94
N LYS A 276 -21.00 0.19 -27.29
CA LYS A 276 -19.99 1.14 -27.79
C LYS A 276 -20.32 1.66 -29.19
N GLN A 277 -20.75 0.78 -30.11
CA GLN A 277 -21.08 1.13 -31.50
C GLN A 277 -22.23 2.13 -31.58
N LEU A 278 -23.25 1.95 -30.74
CA LEU A 278 -24.42 2.84 -30.69
C LEU A 278 -24.22 4.02 -29.74
N ASN A 279 -23.04 4.15 -29.12
CA ASN A 279 -22.74 5.17 -28.12
C ASN A 279 -23.81 5.26 -27.02
N LEU A 280 -24.28 4.10 -26.54
CA LEU A 280 -25.31 4.04 -25.51
C LEU A 280 -24.75 4.57 -24.19
N PRO A 281 -25.58 5.21 -23.34
CA PRO A 281 -25.16 5.72 -22.04
C PRO A 281 -25.04 4.58 -21.01
N LEU A 282 -24.31 3.52 -21.34
CA LEU A 282 -24.12 2.33 -20.52
C LEU A 282 -22.62 2.10 -20.28
N PHE A 283 -22.24 2.07 -19.01
CA PHE A 283 -20.90 1.74 -18.55
C PHE A 283 -20.85 0.27 -18.13
N LEU A 284 -19.97 -0.54 -18.74
CA LEU A 284 -19.75 -1.93 -18.30
C LEU A 284 -18.98 -1.93 -16.98
N GLU A 285 -19.66 -2.25 -15.88
CA GLU A 285 -19.09 -2.24 -14.53
C GLU A 285 -18.28 -3.51 -14.24
N LYS A 286 -18.80 -4.69 -14.58
CA LYS A 286 -18.11 -5.97 -14.39
C LYS A 286 -18.68 -7.09 -15.26
N VAL A 287 -17.88 -8.13 -15.45
CA VAL A 287 -18.27 -9.41 -16.06
C VAL A 287 -17.86 -10.54 -15.12
N LEU A 288 -18.78 -11.47 -14.85
CA LEU A 288 -18.58 -12.58 -13.91
C LEU A 288 -18.92 -13.90 -14.59
N GLU A 289 -18.08 -14.92 -14.44
CA GLU A 289 -18.43 -16.30 -14.77
C GLU A 289 -19.20 -16.93 -13.59
N ILE A 290 -20.26 -17.66 -13.88
CA ILE A 290 -21.10 -18.36 -12.90
C ILE A 290 -21.21 -19.84 -13.31
N GLY A 291 -21.30 -20.75 -12.33
CA GLY A 291 -21.52 -22.18 -12.58
C GLY A 291 -20.29 -23.02 -13.01
N GLY A 292 -19.07 -22.50 -12.86
CA GLY A 292 -17.84 -23.30 -12.85
C GLY A 292 -17.42 -23.68 -11.43
N GLY A 293 -16.54 -24.66 -11.22
CA GLY A 293 -16.03 -25.05 -9.89
C GLY A 293 -15.24 -23.97 -9.11
N ILE A 294 -15.43 -22.70 -9.45
CA ILE A 294 -14.78 -21.51 -8.94
C ILE A 294 -15.84 -20.65 -8.23
N GLY A 295 -16.00 -20.87 -6.92
CA GLY A 295 -16.41 -19.81 -6.00
C GLY A 295 -17.87 -19.33 -5.96
N THR A 296 -18.72 -19.50 -6.97
CA THR A 296 -20.11 -19.00 -6.91
C THR A 296 -21.02 -20.01 -6.20
N GLY A 297 -21.27 -19.82 -4.90
CA GLY A 297 -22.24 -20.62 -4.12
C GLY A 297 -21.66 -21.76 -3.27
N GLY A 298 -20.34 -21.94 -3.25
CA GLY A 298 -19.65 -22.97 -2.46
C GLY A 298 -19.71 -24.39 -3.05
N ARG A 299 -18.82 -25.29 -2.61
CA ARG A 299 -18.79 -26.70 -3.06
C ARG A 299 -19.49 -27.59 -2.03
N GLU A 300 -20.47 -28.38 -2.44
CA GLU A 300 -21.11 -29.37 -1.55
C GLU A 300 -20.16 -30.55 -1.27
N TRP A 301 -20.04 -30.92 0.01
CA TRP A 301 -19.25 -32.07 0.46
C TRP A 301 -20.17 -33.16 1.04
N ASP A 302 -19.90 -34.38 0.62
CA ASP A 302 -20.43 -35.60 1.20
C ASP A 302 -19.56 -35.94 2.42
N VAL A 303 -20.10 -35.73 3.63
CA VAL A 303 -19.45 -36.06 4.90
C VAL A 303 -20.21 -37.25 5.50
N ARG A 304 -19.55 -38.42 5.55
CA ARG A 304 -20.17 -39.67 6.05
C ARG A 304 -19.25 -40.38 7.01
N PHE A 305 -19.83 -40.94 8.07
CA PHE A 305 -19.15 -41.92 8.90
C PHE A 305 -19.13 -43.27 8.18
N VAL A 306 -17.96 -43.88 8.09
CA VAL A 306 -17.72 -45.20 7.51
C VAL A 306 -16.97 -46.06 8.51
N LYS A 307 -17.25 -47.37 8.52
CA LYS A 307 -16.41 -48.32 9.26
C LYS A 307 -15.33 -48.83 8.31
N PRO A 308 -14.04 -48.64 8.62
CA PRO A 308 -12.96 -49.19 7.82
C PRO A 308 -13.11 -50.72 7.76
N ARG A 309 -13.04 -51.30 6.56
CA ARG A 309 -12.92 -52.77 6.44
C ARG A 309 -11.54 -53.18 6.96
N SER A 310 -11.49 -54.20 7.81
CA SER A 310 -10.23 -54.79 8.28
C SER A 310 -9.35 -55.19 7.10
N GLN A 311 -8.08 -54.76 7.12
CA GLN A 311 -7.12 -55.17 6.10
C GLN A 311 -6.95 -56.70 6.11
N PRO A 312 -6.86 -57.36 4.94
CA PRO A 312 -6.49 -58.77 4.89
C PRO A 312 -5.04 -58.92 5.34
N LYS A 313 -4.78 -59.86 6.25
CA LYS A 313 -3.42 -60.28 6.60
C LYS A 313 -2.76 -60.83 5.33
N TYR A 314 -1.70 -60.17 4.85
CA TYR A 314 -0.81 -60.71 3.83
C TYR A 314 0.25 -61.56 4.52
N ASP A 315 0.32 -62.85 4.13
CA ASP A 315 1.43 -63.73 4.45
C ASP A 315 2.69 -63.23 3.73
N MET A 316 3.78 -63.11 4.48
CA MET A 316 5.10 -62.86 3.92
C MET A 316 5.63 -64.14 3.29
N ASN A 317 5.54 -64.27 1.97
CA ASN A 317 6.50 -65.01 1.18
C ASN A 317 6.44 -64.58 -0.29
N GLU A 318 7.64 -64.54 -0.87
CA GLU A 318 7.98 -64.37 -2.29
C GLU A 318 8.14 -62.95 -2.84
N ALA A 319 9.41 -62.62 -3.01
CA ALA A 319 9.96 -61.51 -3.77
C ALA A 319 9.93 -61.80 -5.29
N GLN A 320 9.75 -60.75 -6.11
CA GLN A 320 10.56 -60.49 -7.32
C GLN A 320 10.15 -59.20 -8.10
N ALA A 321 11.11 -58.28 -8.21
CA ALA A 321 11.60 -57.55 -9.39
C ALA A 321 10.76 -56.57 -10.29
N VAL A 322 11.14 -55.26 -10.22
CA VAL A 322 11.54 -54.30 -11.33
C VAL A 322 10.42 -53.65 -12.22
N PRO A 323 10.55 -52.43 -12.87
CA PRO A 323 11.22 -51.12 -12.61
C PRO A 323 10.35 -49.82 -12.80
N GLU A 324 11.02 -48.68 -12.56
CA GLU A 324 10.81 -47.22 -12.77
C GLU A 324 9.77 -46.60 -13.75
N ASN A 325 9.16 -45.50 -13.25
CA ASN A 325 8.77 -44.17 -13.82
C ASN A 325 7.39 -43.77 -13.25
N THR A 326 7.08 -42.59 -12.70
CA THR A 326 7.41 -41.19 -13.04
C THR A 326 6.86 -40.28 -11.91
N MET A 327 7.55 -39.16 -11.67
CA MET A 327 7.13 -37.84 -11.13
C MET A 327 5.99 -37.66 -10.09
N GLU A 328 6.37 -36.83 -9.10
CA GLU A 328 5.60 -35.76 -8.43
C GLU A 328 4.60 -36.10 -7.31
N GLY A 329 5.07 -35.83 -6.09
CA GLY A 329 4.47 -34.77 -5.27
C GLY A 329 3.30 -35.16 -4.38
N VAL A 330 3.58 -35.71 -3.19
CA VAL A 330 2.67 -35.59 -2.04
C VAL A 330 3.44 -35.34 -0.75
N VAL A 331 2.96 -34.32 -0.05
CA VAL A 331 3.32 -33.74 1.24
C VAL A 331 3.50 -34.80 2.33
N VAL A 332 4.60 -34.70 3.09
CA VAL A 332 4.84 -35.50 4.30
C VAL A 332 4.18 -34.83 5.51
N ASP A 333 3.10 -35.48 5.94
CA ASP A 333 2.61 -35.77 7.29
C ASP A 333 3.21 -35.02 8.51
N MET A 334 2.33 -34.31 9.25
CA MET A 334 2.53 -33.94 10.65
C MET A 334 1.87 -35.01 11.53
N GLY A 335 2.67 -35.95 12.02
CA GLY A 335 2.24 -36.92 13.01
C GLY A 335 2.10 -36.30 14.40
N LEU A 336 0.86 -36.17 14.88
CA LEU A 336 0.51 -36.12 16.30
C LEU A 336 -0.31 -37.36 16.64
N THR A 337 0.30 -38.23 17.46
CA THR A 337 -0.26 -39.14 18.48
C THR A 337 -1.56 -39.90 18.21
N GLU A 338 -1.47 -41.23 18.29
CA GLU A 338 -2.59 -42.18 18.34
C GLU A 338 -3.61 -41.88 19.45
N PRO A 339 -4.89 -42.21 19.18
CA PRO A 339 -5.71 -42.89 20.17
C PRO A 339 -6.27 -44.21 19.65
N THR A 340 -6.17 -45.19 20.52
CA THR A 340 -6.72 -46.54 20.46
C THR A 340 -8.25 -46.59 20.27
N GLY A 341 -8.71 -47.50 19.41
CA GLY A 341 -9.98 -48.22 19.59
C GLY A 341 -11.10 -47.93 18.58
N GLY A 342 -11.29 -48.83 17.61
CA GLY A 342 -12.58 -49.20 17.00
C GLY A 342 -13.59 -48.10 16.63
N GLY A 343 -13.14 -46.91 16.22
CA GLY A 343 -13.99 -45.77 15.88
C GLY A 343 -14.44 -45.75 14.41
N GLU A 344 -15.61 -45.18 14.16
CA GLU A 344 -16.08 -44.88 12.79
C GLU A 344 -15.23 -43.75 12.20
N ASP A 345 -14.64 -43.96 11.02
CA ASP A 345 -13.87 -42.95 10.29
C ASP A 345 -14.80 -42.02 9.51
N VAL A 346 -14.41 -40.76 9.30
CA VAL A 346 -15.18 -39.79 8.52
C VAL A 346 -14.61 -39.66 7.11
N VAL A 347 -15.41 -39.99 6.10
CA VAL A 347 -15.11 -39.69 4.69
C VAL A 347 -15.71 -38.34 4.33
N CYS A 348 -14.84 -37.39 3.98
CA CYS A 348 -15.20 -36.10 3.40
C CYS A 348 -14.79 -36.08 1.93
N ARG A 349 -15.74 -36.00 1.01
CA ARG A 349 -15.43 -35.84 -0.42
C ARG A 349 -16.37 -34.87 -1.11
N PRO A 350 -15.95 -34.16 -2.16
CA PRO A 350 -16.87 -33.36 -2.94
C PRO A 350 -18.00 -34.23 -3.50
N LYS A 351 -19.22 -33.74 -3.43
CA LYS A 351 -20.38 -34.45 -3.97
C LYS A 351 -20.31 -34.42 -5.50
N VAL A 352 -20.12 -35.59 -6.12
CA VAL A 352 -20.04 -35.77 -7.57
C VAL A 352 -21.38 -36.26 -8.12
N GLY A 353 -21.81 -35.77 -9.29
CA GLY A 353 -23.04 -36.21 -9.96
C GLY A 353 -24.33 -35.45 -9.63
N LEU A 354 -24.24 -34.25 -9.04
CA LEU A 354 -25.35 -33.28 -9.12
C LEU A 354 -25.57 -32.91 -10.60
N ARG A 355 -26.80 -32.57 -10.98
CA ARG A 355 -27.08 -32.06 -12.34
C ARG A 355 -26.05 -30.99 -12.65
N VAL A 356 -25.30 -31.14 -13.74
CA VAL A 356 -24.37 -30.12 -14.23
C VAL A 356 -25.18 -28.84 -14.35
N ALA A 357 -24.98 -27.90 -13.43
CA ALA A 357 -25.48 -26.55 -13.60
C ALA A 357 -24.74 -26.03 -14.84
N GLY A 358 -25.49 -25.67 -15.88
CA GLY A 358 -24.88 -25.03 -17.04
C GLY A 358 -24.29 -23.71 -16.55
N GLY A 359 -22.97 -23.57 -16.64
CA GLY A 359 -22.32 -22.30 -16.35
C GLY A 359 -22.67 -21.24 -17.39
N GLY A 360 -22.29 -20.00 -17.11
CA GLY A 360 -22.50 -18.87 -17.99
C GLY A 360 -21.76 -17.65 -17.50
N PHE A 361 -22.00 -16.51 -18.15
CA PHE A 361 -21.39 -15.23 -17.85
C PHE A 361 -22.48 -14.20 -17.60
N VAL A 362 -22.26 -13.35 -16.61
CA VAL A 362 -23.10 -12.21 -16.26
C VAL A 362 -22.32 -10.95 -16.55
N GLY A 363 -22.81 -10.11 -17.46
CA GLY A 363 -22.33 -8.74 -17.64
C GLY A 363 -23.25 -7.76 -16.91
N VAL A 364 -22.67 -6.78 -16.22
CA VAL A 364 -23.39 -5.74 -15.47
C VAL A 364 -23.04 -4.37 -16.04
N TRP A 365 -24.03 -3.66 -16.59
CA TRP A 365 -23.90 -2.30 -17.10
C TRP A 365 -24.68 -1.31 -16.23
N ARG A 366 -24.13 -0.12 -16.00
CA ARG A 366 -24.78 1.00 -15.31
C ARG A 366 -25.16 2.09 -16.30
N ARG A 367 -26.38 2.63 -16.21
CA ARG A 367 -26.80 3.76 -17.05
C ARG A 367 -26.18 5.06 -16.53
N ILE A 368 -25.40 5.73 -17.38
CA ILE A 368 -24.84 7.06 -17.12
C ILE A 368 -25.93 8.10 -17.34
N ALA A 369 -26.03 9.10 -16.46
CA ALA A 369 -26.94 10.23 -16.68
C ALA A 369 -26.57 10.96 -17.99
N SER A 370 -27.52 11.07 -18.93
CA SER A 370 -27.33 11.93 -20.10
C SER A 370 -27.28 13.38 -19.62
N ILE A 371 -26.14 14.01 -19.82
CA ILE A 371 -25.96 15.43 -19.56
C ILE A 371 -26.86 16.19 -20.54
N SER A 372 -27.91 16.86 -20.04
CA SER A 372 -28.58 17.89 -20.82
C SER A 372 -27.62 19.07 -20.96
N GLU A 373 -27.15 19.32 -22.19
CA GLU A 373 -26.37 20.51 -22.58
C GLU A 373 -27.22 21.77 -22.34
N PRO A 374 -27.05 22.46 -21.20
CA PRO A 374 -26.35 23.76 -21.26
C PRO A 374 -25.55 24.13 -19.99
N THR A 375 -25.43 23.25 -18.99
CA THR A 375 -24.84 23.60 -17.67
C THR A 375 -23.34 23.31 -17.57
N ILE A 376 -22.85 22.31 -18.31
CA ILE A 376 -21.47 21.82 -18.17
C ILE A 376 -20.43 22.82 -18.64
N VAL A 377 -20.67 23.58 -19.72
CA VAL A 377 -19.67 24.56 -20.19
C VAL A 377 -19.41 25.63 -19.13
N ARG A 378 -20.45 26.04 -18.40
CA ARG A 378 -20.32 27.04 -17.32
C ARG A 378 -19.60 26.45 -16.10
N THR A 379 -19.93 25.22 -15.72
CA THR A 379 -19.28 24.54 -14.58
C THR A 379 -17.85 24.11 -14.89
N VAL A 380 -17.53 23.72 -16.13
CA VAL A 380 -16.16 23.40 -16.58
C VAL A 380 -15.31 24.67 -16.69
N CYS A 381 -15.86 25.79 -17.17
CA CYS A 381 -15.15 27.07 -17.12
C CYS A 381 -14.94 27.53 -15.67
N GLN A 382 -15.93 27.38 -14.78
CA GLN A 382 -15.79 27.72 -13.36
C GLN A 382 -14.81 26.80 -12.62
N LEU A 383 -14.88 25.48 -12.83
CA LEU A 383 -13.92 24.51 -12.30
C LEU A 383 -12.54 24.70 -12.91
N GLY A 384 -12.44 25.06 -14.18
CA GLY A 384 -11.18 25.39 -14.85
C GLY A 384 -10.55 26.64 -14.25
N ILE A 385 -11.34 27.68 -13.97
CA ILE A 385 -10.88 28.88 -13.27
C ILE A 385 -10.49 28.56 -11.83
N VAL A 386 -11.29 27.78 -11.10
CA VAL A 386 -10.98 27.38 -9.71
C VAL A 386 -9.75 26.49 -9.66
N ALA A 387 -9.61 25.52 -10.56
CA ALA A 387 -8.44 24.66 -10.66
C ALA A 387 -7.21 25.48 -11.06
N PHE A 388 -7.32 26.41 -12.01
CA PHE A 388 -6.24 27.30 -12.39
C PHE A 388 -5.83 28.23 -11.24
N MET A 389 -6.79 28.78 -10.49
CA MET A 389 -6.54 29.59 -9.30
C MET A 389 -5.97 28.76 -8.16
N ALA A 390 -6.39 27.50 -7.99
CA ALA A 390 -5.84 26.57 -7.02
C ALA A 390 -4.42 26.15 -7.40
N ILE A 391 -4.14 25.91 -8.68
CA ILE A 391 -2.78 25.63 -9.19
C ILE A 391 -1.90 26.86 -9.04
N LEU A 392 -2.40 28.07 -9.32
CA LEU A 392 -1.67 29.31 -9.06
C LEU A 392 -1.43 29.52 -7.57
N ALA A 393 -2.44 29.29 -6.73
CA ALA A 393 -2.30 29.40 -5.28
C ALA A 393 -1.31 28.37 -4.75
N ILE A 394 -1.40 27.11 -5.17
CA ILE A 394 -0.43 26.07 -4.87
C ILE A 394 0.94 26.49 -5.39
N PHE A 395 1.09 26.95 -6.63
CA PHE A 395 2.36 27.42 -7.19
C PHE A 395 2.96 28.58 -6.40
N PHE A 396 2.17 29.57 -5.99
CA PHE A 396 2.63 30.69 -5.18
C PHE A 396 2.96 30.27 -3.74
N LEU A 397 2.09 29.45 -3.13
CA LEU A 397 2.31 28.87 -1.81
C LEU A 397 3.52 27.94 -1.82
N ASP A 398 3.78 27.25 -2.92
CA ASP A 398 4.87 26.30 -3.07
C ASP A 398 6.19 27.02 -3.37
N ASN A 399 6.13 28.08 -4.18
CA ASN A 399 7.23 29.00 -4.40
C ASN A 399 7.62 29.78 -3.13
N GLN A 400 6.70 29.97 -2.18
CA GLN A 400 6.96 30.72 -0.95
C GLN A 400 7.12 29.83 0.31
N PHE A 401 6.50 28.65 0.33
CA PHE A 401 6.38 27.76 1.50
C PHE A 401 6.61 26.26 1.19
N ARG A 402 6.95 25.86 -0.05
CA ARG A 402 7.18 24.46 -0.47
C ARG A 402 6.10 23.47 -0.01
N VAL A 403 4.86 23.67 -0.46
CA VAL A 403 3.70 22.82 -0.10
C VAL A 403 3.52 21.57 -0.97
N LEU A 404 4.19 21.45 -2.12
CA LEU A 404 4.22 20.23 -2.92
C LEU A 404 5.20 19.20 -2.34
N PRO A 405 4.95 17.88 -2.54
CA PRO A 405 5.84 16.82 -2.09
C PRO A 405 7.28 17.00 -2.59
N SER A 406 8.25 16.69 -1.73
CA SER A 406 9.68 16.85 -2.04
C SER A 406 10.13 16.03 -3.26
N ALA A 407 9.43 14.94 -3.58
CA ALA A 407 9.67 14.17 -4.80
C ALA A 407 9.48 15.00 -6.10
N ILE A 408 8.52 15.94 -6.13
CA ILE A 408 8.28 16.82 -7.30
C ILE A 408 9.33 17.94 -7.35
N HIS A 409 9.74 18.47 -6.20
CA HIS A 409 10.80 19.47 -6.08
C HIS A 409 12.20 18.93 -6.40
N ASN A 410 12.45 17.68 -6.04
CA ASN A 410 13.72 16.99 -6.24
C ASN A 410 13.77 16.21 -7.58
N ALA A 411 12.66 16.11 -8.31
CA ALA A 411 12.60 15.51 -9.65
C ALA A 411 13.32 16.33 -10.73
N LEU A 412 13.88 17.50 -10.39
CA LEU A 412 14.85 18.20 -11.20
C LEU A 412 16.24 18.06 -10.58
N PRO A 413 16.96 16.95 -10.81
CA PRO A 413 18.40 17.03 -10.70
C PRO A 413 18.85 18.18 -11.60
N ALA A 414 19.61 19.14 -11.07
CA ALA A 414 20.22 20.22 -11.85
C ALA A 414 21.19 19.72 -12.94
N HIS A 415 21.32 18.39 -13.09
CA HIS A 415 22.24 17.71 -13.98
C HIS A 415 21.51 16.59 -14.72
N HIS A 416 21.34 16.77 -16.03
CA HIS A 416 20.99 15.67 -16.92
C HIS A 416 22.29 15.01 -17.43
N PRO A 417 22.36 13.67 -17.51
CA PRO A 417 23.48 12.98 -18.15
C PRO A 417 23.69 13.48 -19.59
N GLY A 418 24.93 13.78 -19.97
CA GLY A 418 25.27 14.23 -21.34
C GLY A 418 25.27 15.75 -21.57
N LEU A 419 25.11 16.57 -20.53
CA LEU A 419 25.25 18.03 -20.62
C LEU A 419 26.70 18.49 -20.34
N ILE A 420 27.17 19.46 -21.12
CA ILE A 420 28.47 20.13 -20.97
C ILE A 420 28.24 21.60 -20.65
N ILE A 421 29.03 22.14 -19.71
CA ILE A 421 28.95 23.55 -19.30
C ILE A 421 29.72 24.40 -20.30
N THR A 422 29.03 25.39 -20.89
CA THR A 422 29.60 26.27 -21.92
C THR A 422 29.86 27.68 -21.43
N ASP A 423 29.24 28.13 -20.34
CA ASP A 423 29.55 29.40 -19.69
C ASP A 423 29.14 29.39 -18.22
N ILE A 424 29.80 30.22 -17.41
CA ILE A 424 29.53 30.43 -15.99
C ILE A 424 29.65 31.93 -15.71
N THR A 425 28.67 32.51 -15.01
CA THR A 425 28.73 33.90 -14.57
C THR A 425 28.05 34.09 -13.22
N VAL A 426 28.26 35.24 -12.60
CA VAL A 426 27.62 35.63 -11.34
C VAL A 426 26.90 36.96 -11.55
N THR A 427 25.67 37.05 -11.09
CA THR A 427 24.91 38.30 -11.04
C THR A 427 24.62 38.67 -9.59
N SER A 428 24.78 39.94 -9.25
CA SER A 428 24.36 40.51 -7.98
C SER A 428 23.16 41.44 -8.18
N CYS A 429 22.22 41.44 -7.26
CA CYS A 429 21.11 42.37 -7.24
C CYS A 429 20.87 42.94 -5.84
N SER A 430 20.21 44.09 -5.81
CA SER A 430 19.84 44.79 -4.59
C SER A 430 18.33 44.86 -4.43
N ARG A 431 17.84 44.58 -3.22
CA ARG A 431 16.43 44.75 -2.83
C ARG A 431 16.00 46.22 -2.75
N ILE A 432 16.95 47.17 -2.71
CA ILE A 432 16.68 48.62 -2.69
C ILE A 432 16.71 49.21 -4.10
N ASN A 433 17.61 48.73 -4.98
CA ASN A 433 17.71 49.20 -6.34
C ASN A 433 16.86 48.32 -7.30
N VAL A 434 15.62 48.75 -7.55
CA VAL A 434 14.65 48.07 -8.43
C VAL A 434 15.09 47.89 -9.89
N PHE A 435 16.19 48.52 -10.30
CA PHE A 435 16.77 48.36 -11.64
C PHE A 435 17.82 47.24 -11.73
N THR A 436 18.14 46.57 -10.62
CA THR A 436 19.08 45.43 -10.60
C THR A 436 18.33 44.11 -10.60
N SER A 437 18.78 43.14 -11.41
CA SER A 437 18.16 41.81 -11.54
C SER A 437 19.19 40.72 -11.28
N CYS A 438 18.84 39.75 -10.42
CA CYS A 438 19.59 38.50 -10.24
C CYS A 438 19.13 37.41 -11.22
N LYS A 439 18.36 37.78 -12.26
CA LYS A 439 17.83 36.86 -13.25
C LYS A 439 18.41 37.21 -14.61
N LEU A 440 18.99 36.21 -15.26
CA LEU A 440 19.32 36.22 -16.68
C LEU A 440 18.19 35.54 -17.48
N ASP A 441 18.27 35.56 -18.81
CA ASP A 441 17.31 34.88 -19.68
C ASP A 441 17.26 33.36 -19.34
N PRO A 442 16.13 32.83 -18.83
CA PRO A 442 16.04 31.45 -18.39
C PRO A 442 16.12 30.43 -19.53
N ASN A 443 15.94 30.86 -20.79
CA ASN A 443 16.12 29.99 -21.96
C ASN A 443 17.60 29.73 -22.27
N ILE A 444 18.50 30.55 -21.74
CA ILE A 444 19.94 30.49 -22.00
C ILE A 444 20.69 30.10 -20.73
N TRP A 445 20.33 30.73 -19.61
CA TRP A 445 21.04 30.62 -18.34
C TRP A 445 20.20 29.87 -17.31
N HIS A 446 20.81 28.84 -16.72
CA HIS A 446 20.27 28.15 -15.57
C HIS A 446 20.90 28.71 -14.29
N ARG A 447 20.08 29.15 -13.33
CA ARG A 447 20.55 29.67 -12.04
C ARG A 447 20.75 28.52 -11.05
N ILE A 448 21.86 28.53 -10.32
CA ILE A 448 22.05 27.68 -9.14
C ILE A 448 21.32 28.37 -7.98
N GLU A 449 20.30 27.72 -7.43
CA GLU A 449 19.43 28.29 -6.38
C GLU A 449 20.10 28.29 -4.99
N LYS A 450 21.25 28.97 -4.90
CA LYS A 450 22.01 29.23 -3.68
C LYS A 450 22.41 30.70 -3.64
N ASP A 451 21.85 31.45 -2.69
CA ASP A 451 22.28 32.83 -2.46
C ASP A 451 23.71 32.80 -1.92
N LEU A 452 24.64 33.42 -2.64
CA LEU A 452 26.06 33.44 -2.27
C LEU A 452 26.33 34.17 -0.94
N TYR A 453 25.35 34.91 -0.42
CA TYR A 453 25.40 35.52 0.91
C TYR A 453 24.62 34.74 1.99
N LEU A 454 24.01 33.60 1.66
CA LEU A 454 23.19 32.80 2.57
C LEU A 454 22.12 33.65 3.31
N GLY A 455 21.50 34.60 2.63
CA GLY A 455 20.51 35.51 3.22
C GLY A 455 21.06 36.55 4.21
N LYS A 456 22.38 36.59 4.47
CA LYS A 456 23.02 37.58 5.36
C LYS A 456 23.27 38.93 4.67
N GLY A 457 23.11 39.01 3.35
CA GLY A 457 23.15 40.28 2.63
C GLY A 457 21.96 41.15 3.03
N TRP A 458 22.21 42.25 3.76
CA TRP A 458 21.16 43.14 4.29
C TRP A 458 20.19 43.60 3.20
N VAL A 459 20.74 43.87 2.00
CA VAL A 459 19.98 44.36 0.85
C VAL A 459 20.45 43.74 -0.46
N SER A 460 21.42 42.81 -0.42
CA SER A 460 22.07 42.23 -1.60
C SER A 460 21.88 40.72 -1.66
N SER A 461 21.70 40.20 -2.87
CA SER A 461 21.75 38.77 -3.18
C SER A 461 22.66 38.56 -4.37
N ALA A 462 23.31 37.40 -4.45
CA ALA A 462 24.12 37.02 -5.61
C ALA A 462 23.94 35.55 -5.93
N PHE A 463 24.00 35.19 -7.22
CA PHE A 463 23.75 33.82 -7.67
C PHE A 463 24.67 33.44 -8.84
N VAL A 464 25.13 32.19 -8.85
CA VAL A 464 25.84 31.58 -9.98
C VAL A 464 24.82 31.18 -11.06
N HIS A 465 25.16 31.49 -12.31
CA HIS A 465 24.41 31.11 -13.50
C HIS A 465 25.31 30.31 -14.43
N ILE A 466 24.75 29.25 -15.02
CA ILE A 466 25.46 28.36 -15.93
C ILE A 466 24.72 28.24 -17.27
N GLN A 467 25.46 28.17 -18.36
CA GLN A 467 24.95 27.70 -19.66
C GLN A 467 25.35 26.25 -19.84
N ARG A 468 24.44 25.44 -20.40
CA ARG A 468 24.67 24.02 -20.65
C ARG A 468 24.08 23.62 -22.00
N LYS A 469 24.80 22.79 -22.75
CA LYS A 469 24.35 22.17 -24.00
C LYS A 469 24.51 20.66 -23.92
N LYS A 470 23.70 19.89 -24.64
CA LYS A 470 23.99 18.46 -24.79
C LYS A 470 25.24 18.28 -25.63
N GLU A 471 26.04 17.27 -25.31
CA GLU A 471 27.24 16.93 -26.06
C GLU A 471 26.95 16.72 -27.55
N GLU A 472 25.82 16.09 -27.88
CA GLU A 472 25.35 15.84 -29.25
C GLU A 472 24.85 17.10 -30.00
N GLU A 473 24.56 18.18 -29.27
CA GLU A 473 24.07 19.45 -29.82
C GLU A 473 25.20 20.49 -29.96
N LEU A 474 26.44 20.12 -29.65
CA LEU A 474 27.61 20.99 -29.83
C LEU A 474 27.89 21.17 -31.32
N LEU A 475 27.91 22.43 -31.76
CA LEU A 475 28.28 22.78 -33.12
C LEU A 475 29.81 22.70 -33.29
N PRO A 476 30.34 22.49 -34.50
CA PRO A 476 31.78 22.46 -34.78
C PRO A 476 32.57 23.72 -34.41
N GLU A 477 31.87 24.83 -34.11
CA GLU A 477 32.40 26.10 -33.65
C GLU A 477 32.28 26.33 -32.14
N ASP A 478 31.54 25.49 -31.42
CA ASP A 478 31.32 25.63 -29.98
C ASP A 478 32.60 25.32 -29.19
N GLN A 479 32.97 26.21 -28.25
CA GLN A 479 34.05 25.97 -27.30
C GLN A 479 33.48 25.61 -25.93
N VAL A 480 33.95 24.51 -25.35
CA VAL A 480 33.51 24.02 -24.04
C VAL A 480 34.45 24.48 -22.93
N ILE A 481 33.95 24.55 -21.69
CA ILE A 481 34.79 24.84 -20.53
C ILE A 481 35.52 23.56 -20.13
N VAL A 482 36.85 23.63 -20.08
CA VAL A 482 37.73 22.53 -19.64
C VAL A 482 38.29 22.77 -18.24
N ASP A 483 38.37 24.03 -17.82
CA ASP A 483 38.83 24.38 -16.49
C ASP A 483 38.16 25.63 -15.94
N VAL A 484 38.03 25.69 -14.62
CA VAL A 484 37.45 26.79 -13.85
C VAL A 484 38.25 26.98 -12.59
N THR A 485 38.62 28.22 -12.29
CA THR A 485 39.24 28.56 -11.01
C THR A 485 38.73 29.90 -10.51
N VAL A 486 38.94 30.17 -9.23
CA VAL A 486 38.54 31.40 -8.56
C VAL A 486 39.78 32.04 -7.95
N GLY A 487 40.01 33.31 -8.24
CA GLY A 487 41.17 34.04 -7.72
C GLY A 487 41.27 35.48 -8.21
N ARG A 488 42.10 36.27 -7.54
CA ARG A 488 42.33 37.69 -7.87
C ARG A 488 43.20 37.90 -9.11
N LEU A 489 44.06 36.93 -9.42
CA LEU A 489 45.06 37.03 -10.48
C LEU A 489 44.72 36.08 -11.62
N ASP A 490 45.11 36.47 -12.84
CA ASP A 490 45.04 35.61 -14.01
C ASP A 490 45.88 34.33 -13.76
N PRO A 491 45.30 33.13 -13.87
CA PRO A 491 46.01 31.87 -13.65
C PRO A 491 47.24 31.68 -14.55
N SER A 492 47.28 32.32 -15.73
CA SER A 492 48.39 32.23 -16.68
C SER A 492 49.63 33.05 -16.27
N ALA A 493 49.50 34.00 -15.34
CA ALA A 493 50.56 34.93 -14.97
C ALA A 493 51.78 34.28 -14.25
N GLY A 494 51.69 33.00 -13.87
CA GLY A 494 52.75 32.26 -13.17
C GLY A 494 53.43 31.13 -13.97
N ILE A 495 52.95 30.77 -15.15
CA ILE A 495 53.39 29.58 -15.90
C ILE A 495 54.16 29.99 -17.16
N LYS A 496 55.49 29.85 -17.14
CA LYS A 496 56.32 30.06 -18.34
C LYS A 496 56.09 28.93 -19.36
N GLY A 497 55.31 29.19 -20.41
CA GLY A 497 55.25 28.31 -21.59
C GLY A 497 53.87 28.02 -22.19
N GLU A 498 52.75 28.37 -21.53
CA GLU A 498 51.41 28.24 -22.12
C GLU A 498 50.99 29.53 -22.83
N GLY A 499 51.49 29.74 -24.05
CA GLY A 499 51.19 30.91 -24.87
C GLY A 499 49.83 30.91 -25.59
N ASP A 500 49.02 29.84 -25.47
CA ASP A 500 47.80 29.67 -26.29
C ASP A 500 46.50 29.40 -25.49
N ALA A 501 46.54 29.32 -24.16
CA ALA A 501 45.34 29.10 -23.33
C ALA A 501 44.81 30.42 -22.76
N ARG A 502 43.83 31.04 -23.43
CA ARG A 502 43.23 32.31 -23.00
C ARG A 502 42.20 32.07 -21.88
N TRP A 503 42.58 32.37 -20.64
CA TRP A 503 41.64 32.43 -19.53
C TRP A 503 40.73 33.66 -19.65
N GLU A 504 39.43 33.49 -19.42
CA GLU A 504 38.46 34.56 -19.46
C GLU A 504 38.01 34.93 -18.04
N ALA A 505 38.12 36.22 -17.69
CA ALA A 505 37.61 36.73 -16.43
C ALA A 505 36.07 36.79 -16.42
N ARG A 506 35.49 36.52 -15.26
CA ARG A 506 34.07 36.64 -14.93
C ARG A 506 33.91 37.34 -13.56
N PRO A 507 32.71 37.85 -13.24
CA PRO A 507 32.44 38.44 -11.92
C PRO A 507 32.75 37.48 -10.76
N ALA A 508 32.92 38.02 -9.55
CA ALA A 508 33.27 37.29 -8.34
C ALA A 508 34.63 36.54 -8.39
N GLY A 509 35.53 36.96 -9.28
CA GLY A 509 36.88 36.40 -9.39
C GLY A 509 36.94 35.04 -10.11
N ILE A 510 35.90 34.66 -10.84
CA ILE A 510 35.85 33.41 -11.61
C ILE A 510 36.68 33.57 -12.89
N TRP A 511 37.47 32.55 -13.22
CA TRP A 511 38.24 32.42 -14.45
C TRP A 511 37.84 31.14 -15.19
N LEU A 512 37.58 31.25 -16.49
CA LEU A 512 37.19 30.13 -17.35
C LEU A 512 38.28 29.83 -18.38
N LYS A 513 38.70 28.56 -18.49
CA LYS A 513 39.55 28.06 -19.58
C LYS A 513 38.67 27.28 -20.56
N ARG A 514 38.68 27.72 -21.81
CA ARG A 514 37.98 27.04 -22.91
C ARG A 514 38.91 26.09 -23.66
N SER A 515 38.34 25.10 -24.33
CA SER A 515 39.09 24.20 -25.20
C SER A 515 39.77 24.96 -26.35
N ALA A 516 40.99 24.56 -26.70
CA ALA A 516 41.74 25.16 -27.82
C ALA A 516 41.13 24.76 -29.17
N ASP A 517 40.75 23.50 -29.33
CA ASP A 517 40.06 23.00 -30.52
C ASP A 517 38.54 23.12 -30.39
N ARG A 518 37.90 23.57 -31.48
CA ARG A 518 36.44 23.80 -31.58
C ARG A 518 35.59 22.51 -31.60
N HIS A 519 36.23 21.37 -31.32
CA HIS A 519 35.56 20.06 -31.19
C HIS A 519 36.33 19.12 -30.24
N ALA A 520 37.17 19.65 -29.35
CA ALA A 520 37.74 18.86 -28.25
C ALA A 520 36.67 18.61 -27.19
N SER A 521 35.66 17.81 -27.56
CA SER A 521 34.72 17.19 -26.64
C SER A 521 35.36 15.92 -26.06
N ASP A 522 36.59 16.02 -25.55
CA ASP A 522 37.07 14.94 -24.70
C ASP A 522 36.22 14.97 -23.43
N SER A 523 35.10 14.25 -23.48
CA SER A 523 34.06 14.20 -22.45
C SER A 523 34.56 13.74 -21.08
N HIS A 524 35.87 13.54 -20.92
CA HIS A 524 36.56 13.21 -19.70
C HIS A 524 37.20 14.44 -19.02
N GLN A 525 37.56 15.52 -19.74
CA GLN A 525 38.17 16.72 -19.14
C GLN A 525 37.23 17.94 -19.12
N ALA A 526 36.20 17.98 -19.95
CA ALA A 526 35.22 19.08 -19.93
C ALA A 526 34.48 19.17 -18.59
N VAL A 527 34.15 20.39 -18.18
CA VAL A 527 33.29 20.67 -17.03
C VAL A 527 31.84 20.34 -17.41
N THR A 528 31.24 19.40 -16.67
CA THR A 528 29.88 18.90 -16.94
C THR A 528 28.87 19.32 -15.86
N ALA A 529 29.35 19.82 -14.72
CA ALA A 529 28.50 20.34 -13.66
C ALA A 529 29.23 21.38 -12.81
N VAL A 530 28.45 22.27 -12.19
CA VAL A 530 28.90 23.32 -11.28
C VAL A 530 27.94 23.35 -10.09
N ASP A 531 28.48 23.51 -8.90
CA ASP A 531 27.75 23.64 -7.63
C ASP A 531 28.47 24.67 -6.74
N VAL A 532 27.77 25.16 -5.71
CA VAL A 532 28.30 26.11 -4.74
C VAL A 532 28.21 25.49 -3.35
N LEU A 533 29.33 25.49 -2.63
CA LEU A 533 29.42 25.07 -1.23
C LEU A 533 29.96 26.22 -0.40
N PHE A 534 29.82 26.14 0.92
CA PHE A 534 30.09 27.26 1.82
C PHE A 534 30.99 26.83 2.98
N GLY A 535 31.81 27.77 3.44
CA GLY A 535 32.72 27.56 4.56
C GLY A 535 34.17 27.28 4.11
N ALA A 536 35.11 27.60 5.00
CA ALA A 536 36.54 27.38 4.75
C ALA A 536 36.91 25.89 4.71
N ASP A 537 36.11 25.05 5.37
CA ASP A 537 36.19 23.61 5.50
C ASP A 537 35.25 22.87 4.54
N ALA A 538 34.71 23.55 3.53
CA ALA A 538 33.86 22.94 2.52
C ALA A 538 34.61 21.86 1.72
N VAL A 539 33.97 20.71 1.56
CA VAL A 539 34.47 19.57 0.78
C VAL A 539 33.37 19.05 -0.14
N ASP A 540 33.75 18.41 -1.24
CA ASP A 540 32.81 17.76 -2.14
C ASP A 540 33.17 16.27 -2.30
N PRO A 541 32.44 15.36 -1.63
CA PRO A 541 32.80 13.95 -1.59
C PRO A 541 32.28 13.17 -2.81
N ARG A 542 31.56 13.83 -3.71
CA ARG A 542 31.00 13.19 -4.91
C ARG A 542 32.12 12.90 -5.91
N GLU A 543 32.12 11.72 -6.52
CA GLU A 543 33.18 11.33 -7.45
C GLU A 543 33.26 12.27 -8.66
N GLY A 544 34.47 12.69 -9.02
CA GLY A 544 34.75 13.60 -10.13
C GLY A 544 34.49 15.08 -9.84
N TRP A 545 34.00 15.41 -8.64
CA TRP A 545 33.83 16.80 -8.18
C TRP A 545 35.08 17.29 -7.46
N GLN A 546 35.34 18.60 -7.57
CA GLN A 546 36.43 19.25 -6.86
C GLN A 546 36.12 20.71 -6.56
N MET A 547 36.54 21.15 -5.37
CA MET A 547 36.61 22.57 -5.03
C MET A 547 37.66 23.26 -5.90
N VAL A 548 37.36 24.47 -6.39
CA VAL A 548 38.27 25.23 -7.26
C VAL A 548 38.65 26.59 -6.68
N GLY A 549 39.95 26.89 -6.72
CA GLY A 549 40.50 28.19 -6.35
C GLY A 549 40.25 28.63 -4.90
N THR A 550 40.28 29.95 -4.71
CA THR A 550 39.93 30.63 -3.44
C THR A 550 38.41 30.76 -3.31
N PRO A 551 37.89 31.21 -2.15
CA PRO A 551 36.50 31.65 -2.08
C PRO A 551 36.18 32.74 -3.13
N MET A 552 34.92 32.79 -3.54
CA MET A 552 34.43 33.80 -4.48
C MET A 552 34.63 35.21 -3.92
N LEU A 553 35.12 36.12 -4.77
CA LEU A 553 35.45 37.48 -4.38
C LEU A 553 34.18 38.33 -4.34
N LEU A 554 33.48 38.27 -3.21
CA LEU A 554 32.22 38.97 -2.97
C LEU A 554 32.42 40.12 -1.98
N ASP A 555 31.67 41.21 -2.16
CA ASP A 555 31.86 42.45 -1.41
C ASP A 555 31.43 42.38 0.08
N THR A 556 30.78 41.30 0.52
CA THR A 556 30.13 41.21 1.85
C THR A 556 30.25 39.88 2.60
N SER A 557 31.23 39.02 2.30
CA SER A 557 31.39 37.78 3.07
C SER A 557 32.04 38.04 4.44
N GLY A 558 31.25 37.94 5.52
CA GLY A 558 31.79 37.81 6.88
C GLY A 558 32.59 36.51 7.04
N GLU A 559 33.50 36.47 8.00
CA GLU A 559 34.34 35.29 8.29
C GLU A 559 33.45 34.04 8.55
N GLY A 560 33.82 32.90 7.94
CA GLY A 560 33.26 31.57 8.26
C GLY A 560 32.20 30.99 7.31
N HIS A 561 31.60 31.77 6.39
CA HIS A 561 30.57 31.29 5.44
C HIS A 561 30.84 31.67 4.00
N GLU A 562 32.11 31.65 3.62
CA GLU A 562 32.54 32.09 2.30
C GLU A 562 32.01 31.13 1.23
N ALA A 563 31.45 31.68 0.15
CA ALA A 563 30.92 30.89 -0.96
C ALA A 563 32.06 30.39 -1.85
N ARG A 564 32.06 29.10 -2.17
CA ARG A 564 33.11 28.41 -2.91
C ARG A 564 32.52 27.63 -4.06
N LEU A 565 33.24 27.58 -5.18
CA LEU A 565 32.79 26.88 -6.36
C LEU A 565 33.29 25.43 -6.33
N SER A 566 32.41 24.48 -6.64
CA SER A 566 32.73 23.08 -6.90
C SER A 566 32.34 22.74 -8.33
N VAL A 567 33.18 21.97 -9.04
CA VAL A 567 32.93 21.59 -10.43
C VAL A 567 33.16 20.10 -10.63
N ARG A 568 32.35 19.48 -11.49
CA ARG A 568 32.58 18.11 -11.96
C ARG A 568 33.22 18.12 -13.34
N ARG A 569 34.28 17.34 -13.52
CA ARG A 569 34.82 17.04 -14.85
C ARG A 569 34.42 15.66 -15.30
N GLY A 570 34.11 15.58 -16.58
CA GLY A 570 33.71 14.37 -17.26
C GLY A 570 32.37 13.78 -16.85
N LYS A 571 32.14 12.53 -17.22
CA LYS A 571 30.85 11.85 -17.04
C LYS A 571 30.57 11.58 -15.56
N GLN A 572 29.28 11.65 -15.19
CA GLN A 572 28.83 11.24 -13.86
C GLN A 572 29.13 9.77 -13.64
N ALA A 573 29.89 9.45 -12.58
CA ALA A 573 30.07 8.08 -12.15
C ALA A 573 28.74 7.53 -11.60
N VAL A 574 28.39 6.31 -12.01
CA VAL A 574 27.24 5.58 -11.49
C VAL A 574 27.76 4.57 -10.47
N HIS A 575 27.37 4.72 -9.21
CA HIS A 575 27.78 3.81 -8.15
C HIS A 575 26.63 2.88 -7.78
N PRO A 576 26.82 1.54 -7.85
CA PRO A 576 25.85 0.64 -7.27
C PRO A 576 25.86 0.80 -5.74
N ARG A 577 24.67 0.79 -5.13
CA ARG A 577 24.54 0.79 -3.67
C ARG A 577 25.25 -0.45 -3.10
N PRO A 578 26.13 -0.31 -2.10
CA PRO A 578 26.81 -1.45 -1.52
C PRO A 578 25.81 -2.39 -0.83
N VAL A 579 26.14 -3.69 -0.80
CA VAL A 579 25.34 -4.69 -0.09
C VAL A 579 26.17 -5.17 1.10
N PRO A 580 25.83 -4.76 2.34
CA PRO A 580 26.57 -5.18 3.52
C PRO A 580 26.59 -6.70 3.67
N ARG A 581 27.72 -7.22 4.15
CA ARG A 581 27.92 -8.66 4.34
C ARG A 581 28.73 -8.94 5.59
N ILE A 582 28.39 -10.03 6.27
CA ILE A 582 29.22 -10.59 7.33
C ILE A 582 30.60 -10.96 6.79
N GLY A 583 31.65 -10.54 7.51
CA GLY A 583 33.03 -10.83 7.14
C GLY A 583 33.36 -12.32 7.21
N GLU A 584 34.48 -12.73 6.62
CA GLU A 584 34.94 -14.14 6.63
C GLU A 584 35.21 -14.67 8.04
N ASN A 585 35.46 -13.78 9.01
CA ASN A 585 35.59 -14.12 10.43
C ASN A 585 34.24 -14.32 11.14
N GLY A 586 33.11 -14.20 10.44
CA GLY A 586 31.76 -14.28 11.00
C GLY A 586 31.32 -13.05 11.79
N LYS A 587 32.09 -11.94 11.73
CA LYS A 587 31.81 -10.71 12.47
C LYS A 587 31.34 -9.58 11.57
N PHE A 588 30.65 -8.62 12.19
CA PHE A 588 30.22 -7.38 11.57
C PHE A 588 30.25 -6.25 12.61
N LYS A 589 31.07 -5.23 12.38
CA LYS A 589 31.27 -4.11 13.30
C LYS A 589 30.49 -2.88 12.87
N ILE A 590 29.63 -2.39 13.76
CA ILE A 590 28.86 -1.15 13.58
C ILE A 590 29.48 -0.06 14.45
N MET A 591 29.79 1.10 13.87
CA MET A 591 30.14 2.33 14.58
C MET A 591 28.91 3.24 14.60
N GLN A 592 28.40 3.56 15.79
CA GLN A 592 27.29 4.48 15.97
C GLN A 592 27.81 5.87 16.30
N VAL A 593 27.56 6.82 15.41
CA VAL A 593 27.96 8.22 15.54
C VAL A 593 26.71 9.07 15.71
N ALA A 594 26.66 9.87 16.76
CA ALA A 594 25.52 10.71 17.08
C ALA A 594 25.97 12.12 17.45
N ASP A 595 25.09 13.09 17.25
CA ASP A 595 25.24 14.45 17.77
C ASP A 595 26.55 15.11 17.32
N LEU A 596 26.86 15.05 16.02
CA LEU A 596 28.01 15.76 15.47
C LEU A 596 27.79 17.28 15.47
N HIS A 597 26.54 17.72 15.30
CA HIS A 597 26.15 19.13 15.31
C HIS A 597 27.00 19.98 14.35
N LEU A 598 27.25 19.46 13.14
CA LEU A 598 28.06 20.16 12.14
C LEU A 598 27.35 21.41 11.62
N SER A 599 28.13 22.45 11.35
CA SER A 599 27.65 23.72 10.84
C SER A 599 28.01 23.89 9.35
N THR A 600 27.55 24.96 8.70
CA THR A 600 27.99 25.25 7.33
C THR A 600 29.50 25.58 7.28
N GLY A 601 30.03 26.28 8.29
CA GLY A 601 31.46 26.60 8.40
C GLY A 601 32.18 25.73 9.44
N THR A 602 33.28 26.21 10.01
CA THR A 602 34.08 25.43 10.97
C THR A 602 33.41 25.21 12.34
N GLY A 603 32.28 25.88 12.60
CA GLY A 603 31.51 25.77 13.84
C GLY A 603 32.21 26.36 15.07
N HIS A 604 31.43 26.61 16.13
CA HIS A 604 31.93 27.03 17.43
C HIS A 604 31.78 25.90 18.44
N CYS A 605 32.85 25.62 19.19
CA CYS A 605 32.78 24.61 20.24
C CYS A 605 31.81 25.03 21.35
N ARG A 606 31.02 24.06 21.82
CA ARG A 606 30.16 24.15 22.99
C ARG A 606 30.62 23.12 24.02
N ASP A 607 30.79 23.59 25.26
CA ASP A 607 31.19 22.77 26.41
C ASP A 607 32.38 21.84 26.12
N GLU A 608 33.43 22.35 25.47
CA GLU A 608 34.56 21.52 25.07
C GLU A 608 35.37 21.04 26.28
N MET A 609 35.69 19.76 26.28
CA MET A 609 36.53 19.15 27.31
C MET A 609 37.71 18.41 26.68
N PRO A 610 38.96 18.67 27.12
CA PRO A 610 39.34 19.71 28.07
C PRO A 610 39.16 21.12 27.49
N VAL A 611 38.81 22.07 28.35
CA VAL A 611 38.66 23.48 27.99
C VAL A 611 40.01 24.02 27.51
N GLY A 612 40.00 24.78 26.41
CA GLY A 612 41.19 25.46 25.89
C GLY A 612 42.27 24.55 25.27
N HIS A 613 41.90 23.34 24.86
CA HIS A 613 42.78 22.43 24.11
C HIS A 613 43.45 23.14 22.91
N ASN A 614 44.71 22.80 22.60
CA ASN A 614 45.50 23.40 21.51
C ASN A 614 45.61 24.94 21.53
N GLY A 615 45.74 25.55 22.71
CA GLY A 615 46.02 26.98 22.84
C GLY A 615 44.78 27.87 22.80
N GLY A 616 43.58 27.31 23.01
CA GLY A 616 42.35 28.07 23.28
C GLY A 616 41.45 28.36 22.09
N LYS A 617 41.91 28.18 20.85
CA LYS A 617 41.06 28.33 19.66
C LYS A 617 40.45 26.97 19.30
N CYS A 618 39.14 26.83 19.47
CA CYS A 618 38.41 25.59 19.18
C CYS A 618 37.43 25.79 18.02
N GLU A 619 37.70 25.10 16.92
CA GLU A 619 36.79 24.96 15.78
C GLU A 619 36.07 23.60 15.90
N ALA A 620 34.74 23.62 15.98
CA ALA A 620 33.95 22.46 16.36
C ALA A 620 33.99 21.36 15.31
N ASP A 621 33.73 21.69 14.04
CA ASP A 621 33.59 20.73 12.96
C ASP A 621 34.94 20.01 12.71
N PRO A 622 36.08 20.71 12.54
CA PRO A 622 37.37 20.04 12.32
C PRO A 622 37.76 19.10 13.45
N ARG A 623 37.62 19.51 14.73
CA ARG A 623 37.96 18.66 15.88
C ARG A 623 37.08 17.42 15.95
N THR A 624 35.79 17.59 15.67
CA THR A 624 34.81 16.50 15.61
C THR A 624 35.16 15.50 14.50
N LEU A 625 35.43 15.98 13.30
CA LEU A 625 35.73 15.14 12.14
C LEU A 625 37.10 14.45 12.25
N GLU A 626 38.09 15.10 12.88
CA GLU A 626 39.36 14.48 13.21
C GLU A 626 39.17 13.31 14.19
N PHE A 627 38.37 13.53 15.24
CA PHE A 627 38.05 12.48 16.20
C PHE A 627 37.35 11.27 15.55
N VAL A 628 36.28 11.53 14.78
CA VAL A 628 35.55 10.47 14.06
C VAL A 628 36.47 9.78 13.04
N GLY A 629 37.24 10.55 12.27
CA GLY A 629 38.19 10.06 11.28
C GLY A 629 39.22 9.10 11.88
N ARG A 630 39.82 9.49 13.01
CA ARG A 630 40.77 8.65 13.76
C ARG A 630 40.13 7.32 14.17
N LEU A 631 38.91 7.34 14.69
CA LEU A 631 38.22 6.12 15.09
C LEU A 631 37.86 5.21 13.91
N LEU A 632 37.51 5.77 12.74
CA LEU A 632 37.31 4.97 11.53
C LEU A 632 38.60 4.24 11.13
N ASP A 633 39.76 4.88 11.26
CA ASP A 633 41.06 4.31 10.90
C ASP A 633 41.53 3.24 11.91
N GLU A 634 41.28 3.46 13.20
CA GLU A 634 41.67 2.55 14.28
C GLU A 634 40.73 1.33 14.39
N GLU A 635 39.40 1.55 14.36
CA GLU A 635 38.41 0.49 14.59
C GLU A 635 37.96 -0.22 13.31
N LYS A 636 38.06 0.44 12.14
CA LYS A 636 37.68 -0.12 10.83
C LYS A 636 36.30 -0.80 10.84
N PRO A 637 35.22 -0.04 11.08
CA PRO A 637 33.86 -0.59 11.10
C PRO A 637 33.41 -1.02 9.70
N ASP A 638 32.52 -2.00 9.65
CA ASP A 638 31.88 -2.48 8.41
C ASP A 638 30.67 -1.63 8.02
N LEU A 639 30.06 -0.95 8.99
CA LEU A 639 28.94 -0.02 8.82
C LEU A 639 29.05 1.13 9.81
N VAL A 640 28.76 2.34 9.35
CA VAL A 640 28.53 3.51 10.22
C VAL A 640 27.03 3.82 10.28
N VAL A 641 26.47 3.93 11.47
CA VAL A 641 25.11 4.43 11.68
C VAL A 641 25.19 5.83 12.28
N LEU A 642 24.71 6.82 11.52
CA LEU A 642 24.53 8.19 11.95
C LEU A 642 23.16 8.34 12.61
N SER A 643 23.11 8.31 13.94
CA SER A 643 21.84 8.21 14.70
C SER A 643 21.23 9.57 15.07
N GLY A 644 21.21 10.52 14.12
CA GLY A 644 20.59 11.85 14.25
C GLY A 644 21.49 12.93 14.86
N ASP A 645 21.06 14.18 14.69
CA ASP A 645 21.75 15.43 15.05
C ASP A 645 23.17 15.51 14.48
N GLN A 646 23.31 15.08 13.23
CA GLN A 646 24.59 15.19 12.51
C GLN A 646 24.84 16.63 12.10
N ILE A 647 23.78 17.38 11.82
CA ILE A 647 23.77 18.78 11.46
C ILE A 647 23.12 19.56 12.60
N ASN A 648 23.65 20.75 12.88
CA ASN A 648 22.98 21.73 13.71
C ASN A 648 22.35 22.80 12.79
N GLY A 649 21.09 22.59 12.43
CA GLY A 649 20.37 23.34 11.39
C GLY A 649 20.41 24.85 11.57
N ASP A 650 20.32 25.33 12.81
CA ASP A 650 20.44 26.76 13.17
C ASP A 650 21.78 27.38 12.75
N THR A 651 22.85 26.59 12.70
CA THR A 651 24.20 27.03 12.29
C THR A 651 24.59 26.51 10.91
N ALA A 652 23.71 25.77 10.25
CA ALA A 652 23.91 25.18 8.94
C ALA A 652 22.89 25.71 7.91
N PRO A 653 22.88 27.02 7.60
CA PRO A 653 22.01 27.60 6.57
C PRO A 653 22.21 26.97 5.18
N ASP A 654 23.35 26.33 4.93
CA ASP A 654 23.52 25.36 3.85
C ASP A 654 23.88 23.99 4.45
N ALA A 655 22.86 23.16 4.65
CA ALA A 655 23.00 21.81 5.19
C ALA A 655 23.82 20.89 4.27
N GLN A 656 23.81 21.12 2.95
CA GLN A 656 24.60 20.34 2.00
C GLN A 656 26.09 20.40 2.32
N SER A 657 26.63 21.60 2.60
CA SER A 657 28.03 21.78 2.99
C SER A 657 28.36 21.01 4.27
N ALA A 658 27.45 20.96 5.25
CA ALA A 658 27.64 20.18 6.48
C ALA A 658 27.58 18.66 6.22
N ILE A 659 26.61 18.18 5.43
CA ILE A 659 26.45 16.76 5.06
C ILE A 659 27.70 16.22 4.38
N PHE A 660 28.26 17.02 3.48
CA PHE A 660 29.42 16.63 2.69
C PHE A 660 30.66 16.38 3.56
N LYS A 661 30.80 17.08 4.70
CA LYS A 661 31.93 16.89 5.62
C LYS A 661 31.96 15.48 6.22
N TYR A 662 30.85 15.00 6.80
CA TYR A 662 30.83 13.65 7.35
C TYR A 662 30.85 12.59 6.24
N ALA A 663 30.15 12.85 5.12
CA ALA A 663 30.08 11.89 4.03
C ALA A 663 31.48 11.65 3.42
N GLU A 664 32.31 12.69 3.34
CA GLU A 664 33.69 12.57 2.87
C GLU A 664 34.51 11.56 3.68
N LEU A 665 34.33 11.51 5.01
CA LEU A 665 35.05 10.56 5.87
C LEU A 665 34.77 9.11 5.49
N PHE A 666 33.52 8.78 5.20
CA PHE A 666 33.07 7.43 4.88
C PHE A 666 33.37 7.07 3.43
N ILE A 667 33.13 7.99 2.49
CA ILE A 667 33.34 7.78 1.06
C ILE A 667 34.83 7.57 0.75
N LYS A 668 35.73 8.38 1.32
CA LYS A 668 37.18 8.19 1.16
C LYS A 668 37.65 6.81 1.64
N ARG A 669 37.00 6.27 2.67
CA ARG A 669 37.32 4.97 3.28
C ARG A 669 36.52 3.81 2.67
N LYS A 670 35.57 4.10 1.77
CA LYS A 670 34.66 3.11 1.16
C LYS A 670 33.83 2.35 2.20
N ILE A 671 33.48 3.02 3.30
CA ILE A 671 32.69 2.44 4.40
C ILE A 671 31.22 2.76 4.14
N PRO A 672 30.33 1.74 4.03
CA PRO A 672 28.89 1.97 3.98
C PRO A 672 28.38 2.72 5.20
N TYR A 673 27.42 3.62 5.01
CA TYR A 673 26.81 4.36 6.11
C TYR A 673 25.30 4.53 5.95
N ALA A 674 24.60 4.67 7.07
CA ALA A 674 23.16 4.87 7.12
C ALA A 674 22.81 6.00 8.08
N THR A 675 21.81 6.80 7.75
CA THR A 675 21.45 8.03 8.47
C THR A 675 19.98 8.03 8.86
N ILE A 676 19.72 8.43 10.11
CA ILE A 676 18.42 8.90 10.59
C ILE A 676 18.57 10.34 11.06
N PHE A 677 17.44 11.03 11.19
CA PHE A 677 17.41 12.41 11.62
C PHE A 677 17.15 12.54 13.11
N GLY A 678 17.72 13.59 13.69
CA GLY A 678 17.36 14.13 14.98
C GLY A 678 16.61 15.44 14.85
N ASN A 679 16.24 16.01 15.98
CA ASN A 679 15.44 17.24 16.02
C ASN A 679 16.22 18.46 15.53
N HIS A 680 17.56 18.47 15.59
CA HIS A 680 18.40 19.60 15.17
C HIS A 680 18.75 19.60 13.69
N ASP A 681 18.66 18.46 12.99
CA ASP A 681 19.19 18.33 11.62
C ASP A 681 18.52 19.29 10.63
N ASP A 682 17.21 19.53 10.76
CA ASP A 682 16.41 20.39 9.88
C ASP A 682 15.86 21.66 10.56
N GLU A 683 16.49 22.08 11.67
CA GLU A 683 16.21 23.38 12.29
C GLU A 683 16.67 24.55 11.41
N GLY A 684 16.05 25.71 11.60
CA GLY A 684 16.39 26.93 10.87
C GLY A 684 15.67 27.07 9.52
N SER A 685 15.11 28.25 9.25
CA SER A 685 14.29 28.53 8.07
C SER A 685 15.03 28.54 6.73
N THR A 686 16.36 28.53 6.76
CA THR A 686 17.23 28.53 5.57
C THR A 686 17.91 27.18 5.32
N SER A 687 17.96 26.32 6.34
CA SER A 687 18.50 24.97 6.22
C SER A 687 17.63 24.13 5.26
N LEU A 688 18.25 23.11 4.66
CA LEU A 688 17.52 22.20 3.78
C LEU A 688 16.54 21.37 4.63
N PRO A 689 15.25 21.26 4.27
CA PRO A 689 14.32 20.43 5.03
C PRO A 689 14.74 18.95 5.00
N ARG A 690 14.31 18.19 6.01
CA ARG A 690 14.63 16.76 6.20
C ARG A 690 14.51 15.91 4.93
N ALA A 691 13.40 16.03 4.21
CA ALA A 691 13.18 15.31 2.95
C ALA A 691 14.20 15.69 1.85
N GLY A 692 14.60 16.96 1.77
CA GLY A 692 15.66 17.42 0.88
C GLY A 692 17.03 16.89 1.29
N GLN A 693 17.33 16.87 2.59
CA GLN A 693 18.57 16.29 3.10
C GLN A 693 18.64 14.79 2.80
N MET A 694 17.57 14.03 3.02
CA MET A 694 17.55 12.59 2.73
C MET A 694 17.76 12.30 1.25
N SER A 695 17.09 13.08 0.37
CA SER A 695 17.29 12.99 -1.08
C SER A 695 18.75 13.20 -1.48
N LEU A 696 19.44 14.16 -0.84
CA LEU A 696 20.87 14.36 -1.04
C LEU A 696 21.69 13.18 -0.52
N ILE A 697 21.46 12.75 0.73
CA ILE A 697 22.21 11.69 1.40
C ILE A 697 22.07 10.36 0.65
N GLU A 698 20.87 10.01 0.18
CA GLU A 698 20.60 8.80 -0.60
C GLU A 698 21.38 8.78 -1.93
N SER A 699 21.64 9.95 -2.52
CA SER A 699 22.39 10.05 -3.78
C SER A 699 23.92 9.89 -3.62
N LEU A 700 24.43 9.93 -2.39
CA LEU A 700 25.88 9.93 -2.14
C LEU A 700 26.46 8.51 -2.20
N PRO A 701 27.72 8.35 -2.67
CA PRO A 701 28.39 7.05 -2.69
C PRO A 701 28.42 6.40 -1.31
N TYR A 702 28.31 5.07 -1.27
CA TYR A 702 28.30 4.26 -0.04
C TYR A 702 27.13 4.51 0.93
N SER A 703 26.20 5.42 0.61
CA SER A 703 24.99 5.63 1.40
C SER A 703 24.00 4.46 1.26
N LEU A 704 23.55 3.95 2.40
CA LEU A 704 22.46 2.97 2.53
C LEU A 704 21.14 3.63 2.96
N SER A 705 21.16 4.96 3.17
CA SER A 705 20.01 5.72 3.63
C SER A 705 18.91 5.76 2.58
N MET A 706 17.67 5.68 3.04
CA MET A 706 16.47 5.72 2.20
C MET A 706 15.40 6.59 2.86
N ALA A 707 14.60 7.31 2.07
CA ALA A 707 13.48 8.07 2.60
C ALA A 707 12.43 7.19 3.31
N GLY A 708 12.24 5.96 2.82
CA GLY A 708 11.17 5.08 3.26
C GLY A 708 9.88 5.27 2.44
N PRO A 709 8.80 4.58 2.80
CA PRO A 709 7.51 4.71 2.10
C PRO A 709 6.90 6.10 2.28
N GLU A 710 6.34 6.67 1.20
CA GLU A 710 5.76 8.03 1.20
C GLU A 710 4.49 8.18 2.05
N ASP A 711 3.81 7.07 2.37
CA ASP A 711 2.58 7.02 3.15
C ASP A 711 2.81 6.80 4.66
N ILE A 712 4.06 6.78 5.09
CA ILE A 712 4.47 6.59 6.49
C ILE A 712 5.02 7.90 7.04
N ASP A 713 4.57 8.28 8.25
CA ASP A 713 5.00 9.52 8.90
C ASP A 713 6.51 9.57 9.13
N GLY A 714 7.12 10.72 8.88
CA GLY A 714 8.57 10.96 9.05
C GLY A 714 9.38 10.60 7.80
N VAL A 715 10.67 10.94 7.81
CA VAL A 715 11.60 10.68 6.70
C VAL A 715 12.79 9.89 7.23
N GLY A 716 13.11 8.76 6.61
CA GLY A 716 14.15 7.86 7.09
C GLY A 716 13.60 6.65 7.85
N ASN A 717 12.41 6.17 7.48
CA ASN A 717 11.85 4.90 7.96
C ASN A 717 12.23 3.76 7.00
N TYR A 718 13.27 3.00 7.34
CA TYR A 718 13.79 1.93 6.46
C TYR A 718 14.53 0.84 7.24
N TYR A 719 14.98 -0.19 6.52
CA TYR A 719 15.80 -1.25 7.08
C TYR A 719 16.93 -1.62 6.13
N ILE A 720 17.99 -2.19 6.68
CA ILE A 720 19.16 -2.70 5.97
C ILE A 720 19.34 -4.17 6.34
N GLU A 721 19.43 -5.03 5.33
CA GLU A 721 19.79 -6.44 5.52
C GLU A 721 21.30 -6.64 5.28
N VAL A 722 21.98 -7.21 6.26
CA VAL A 722 23.38 -7.64 6.15
C VAL A 722 23.38 -9.11 5.78
N LEU A 723 23.89 -9.42 4.59
CA LEU A 723 23.89 -10.77 4.07
C LEU A 723 24.93 -11.66 4.76
N ALA A 724 24.65 -12.96 4.82
CA ALA A 724 25.59 -13.95 5.30
C ALA A 724 26.86 -14.05 4.43
N GLN A 725 27.90 -14.70 4.97
CA GLN A 725 29.18 -14.92 4.29
C GLN A 725 29.08 -15.71 2.97
N GLY A 726 30.16 -15.71 2.18
CA GLY A 726 30.34 -16.67 1.08
C GLY A 726 29.31 -16.60 -0.05
N GLY A 727 28.89 -15.40 -0.46
CA GLY A 727 27.97 -15.20 -1.59
C GLY A 727 26.50 -15.58 -1.30
N SER A 728 26.18 -15.97 -0.06
CA SER A 728 24.81 -16.24 0.37
C SER A 728 23.90 -15.02 0.15
N LYS A 729 22.64 -15.28 -0.21
CA LYS A 729 21.58 -14.27 -0.34
C LYS A 729 20.69 -14.17 0.90
N HIS A 730 20.96 -14.97 1.94
CA HIS A 730 20.20 -14.93 3.18
C HIS A 730 20.72 -13.83 4.09
N SER A 731 19.80 -13.09 4.70
CA SER A 731 20.09 -12.04 5.68
C SER A 731 20.47 -12.64 7.03
N ALA A 732 21.63 -12.27 7.55
CA ALA A 732 22.13 -12.66 8.87
C ALA A 732 21.71 -11.66 9.96
N LEU A 733 21.61 -10.38 9.60
CA LEU A 733 21.29 -9.28 10.51
C LEU A 733 20.36 -8.29 9.80
N THR A 734 19.28 -7.87 10.46
CA THR A 734 18.46 -6.75 10.00
C THR A 734 18.66 -5.55 10.92
N VAL A 735 18.97 -4.40 10.33
CA VAL A 735 19.11 -3.12 11.04
C VAL A 735 17.93 -2.24 10.65
N TYR A 736 17.06 -1.94 11.60
CA TYR A 736 15.92 -1.03 11.44
C TYR A 736 16.33 0.39 11.81
N LEU A 737 15.92 1.35 10.99
CA LEU A 737 16.17 2.78 11.16
C LEU A 737 14.82 3.50 11.08
N LEU A 738 14.47 4.25 12.12
CA LEU A 738 13.17 4.92 12.18
C LEU A 738 13.31 6.38 12.59
N ASP A 739 12.49 7.22 11.94
CA ASP A 739 12.42 8.65 12.25
C ASP A 739 11.59 8.87 13.52
N THR A 740 12.21 9.49 14.51
CA THR A 740 11.54 9.88 15.77
C THR A 740 10.95 11.29 15.73
N HIS A 741 10.97 11.95 14.57
CA HIS A 741 10.49 13.31 14.33
C HIS A 741 11.37 14.36 15.01
N ALA A 742 10.76 15.43 15.55
CA ALA A 742 11.44 16.52 16.24
C ALA A 742 10.64 16.91 17.50
N TYR A 743 10.00 18.07 17.49
CA TYR A 743 9.23 18.59 18.63
C TYR A 743 7.76 18.18 18.57
N SER A 744 7.14 18.06 19.74
CA SER A 744 5.77 17.58 19.88
C SER A 744 4.78 18.48 19.12
N PRO A 745 3.90 17.90 18.29
CA PRO A 745 2.83 18.65 17.62
C PRO A 745 1.72 19.08 18.59
N ASP A 746 1.70 18.54 19.82
CA ASP A 746 0.73 18.84 20.87
C ASP A 746 1.44 19.25 22.17
N GLU A 747 2.16 20.37 22.11
CA GLU A 747 2.86 20.99 23.25
C GLU A 747 1.96 21.29 24.46
N ARG A 748 0.63 21.29 24.30
CA ARG A 748 -0.29 21.51 25.43
C ARG A 748 -0.40 20.29 26.32
N ASN A 749 -0.51 19.10 25.72
CA ASN A 749 -0.71 17.86 26.46
C ASN A 749 0.57 17.05 26.63
N PHE A 750 1.49 17.13 25.66
CA PHE A 750 2.74 16.39 25.62
C PHE A 750 3.88 17.35 25.29
N LYS A 751 4.49 17.96 26.31
CA LYS A 751 5.56 18.93 26.12
C LYS A 751 6.86 18.29 25.65
N GLY A 752 7.60 19.00 24.80
CA GLY A 752 8.96 18.64 24.41
C GLY A 752 9.01 17.88 23.09
N TYR A 753 9.29 16.59 23.15
CA TYR A 753 9.65 15.81 21.97
C TYR A 753 8.49 14.97 21.44
N ASP A 754 8.48 14.81 20.12
CA ASP A 754 7.50 13.99 19.42
C ASP A 754 7.86 12.50 19.48
N TRP A 755 6.92 11.63 19.09
CA TRP A 755 7.00 10.18 19.20
C TRP A 755 6.72 9.49 17.85
N LEU A 756 7.18 8.24 17.73
CA LEU A 756 6.82 7.39 16.59
C LEU A 756 5.30 7.21 16.50
N LYS A 757 4.76 7.47 15.31
CA LYS A 757 3.33 7.42 15.01
C LYS A 757 2.85 5.99 14.82
N LYS A 758 1.54 5.78 14.95
CA LYS A 758 0.93 4.45 14.85
C LYS A 758 1.22 3.77 13.50
N ASN A 759 1.16 4.50 12.38
CA ASN A 759 1.48 3.97 11.05
C ASN A 759 2.95 3.53 10.92
N GLN A 760 3.91 4.25 11.53
CA GLN A 760 5.31 3.83 11.58
C GLN A 760 5.47 2.52 12.34
N ILE A 761 4.79 2.38 13.48
CA ILE A 761 4.81 1.16 14.30
C ILE A 761 4.16 -0.02 13.55
N ASP A 762 3.01 0.21 12.92
CA ASP A 762 2.30 -0.79 12.13
C ASP A 762 3.15 -1.23 10.92
N TRP A 763 3.79 -0.28 10.22
CA TRP A 763 4.72 -0.53 9.12
C TRP A 763 5.92 -1.36 9.58
N PHE A 764 6.54 -1.00 10.70
CA PHE A 764 7.65 -1.75 11.27
C PHE A 764 7.24 -3.21 11.57
N LYS A 765 6.09 -3.41 12.25
CA LYS A 765 5.57 -4.75 12.55
C LYS A 765 5.30 -5.55 11.29
N ALA A 766 4.61 -4.96 10.31
CA ALA A 766 4.32 -5.61 9.03
C ALA A 766 5.60 -5.99 8.26
N THR A 767 6.59 -5.09 8.25
CA THR A 767 7.89 -5.30 7.60
C THR A 767 8.65 -6.44 8.27
N ALA A 768 8.80 -6.40 9.60
CA ALA A 768 9.48 -7.46 10.35
C ALA A 768 8.81 -8.82 10.16
N GLN A 769 7.47 -8.89 10.23
CA GLN A 769 6.72 -10.12 10.00
C GLN A 769 6.87 -10.64 8.56
N GLY A 770 6.87 -9.76 7.56
CA GLY A 770 7.04 -10.12 6.16
C GLY A 770 8.41 -10.74 5.85
N LEU A 771 9.46 -10.34 6.59
CA LEU A 771 10.82 -10.81 6.39
C LEU A 771 11.10 -12.17 7.07
N LYS A 772 10.33 -12.58 8.09
CA LYS A 772 10.56 -13.82 8.88
C LYS A 772 10.75 -15.07 8.01
N LYS A 773 9.99 -15.21 6.92
CA LYS A 773 10.11 -16.36 6.01
C LYS A 773 11.45 -16.39 5.28
N GLN A 774 11.97 -15.22 4.88
CA GLN A 774 13.25 -15.11 4.18
C GLN A 774 14.41 -15.34 5.15
N HIS A 775 14.28 -14.81 6.38
CA HIS A 775 15.24 -14.97 7.47
C HIS A 775 15.39 -16.43 7.92
N ALA A 776 14.31 -17.22 7.88
CA ALA A 776 14.36 -18.66 8.18
C ALA A 776 15.25 -19.47 7.21
N GLY A 777 15.61 -18.90 6.06
CA GLY A 777 16.59 -19.52 5.14
C GLY A 777 18.04 -19.38 5.60
N TYR A 778 18.33 -18.50 6.56
CA TYR A 778 19.64 -18.42 7.19
C TYR A 778 19.81 -19.57 8.19
N THR A 779 20.93 -20.29 8.10
CA THR A 779 21.17 -21.52 8.87
C THR A 779 21.63 -21.27 10.31
N HIS A 780 22.02 -20.04 10.63
CA HIS A 780 22.34 -19.61 12.00
C HIS A 780 21.24 -18.71 12.55
N ILE A 781 21.46 -18.14 13.73
CA ILE A 781 20.48 -17.26 14.38
C ILE A 781 20.51 -15.89 13.72
N HIS A 782 19.39 -15.51 13.10
CA HIS A 782 19.17 -14.15 12.61
C HIS A 782 18.92 -13.19 13.78
N MET A 783 19.46 -11.97 13.72
CA MET A 783 19.25 -10.94 14.75
C MET A 783 18.68 -9.64 14.15
N ASN A 784 17.85 -8.97 14.95
CA ASN A 784 17.24 -7.69 14.60
C ASN A 784 17.76 -6.58 15.54
N LEU A 785 18.23 -5.47 14.99
CA LEU A 785 18.69 -4.28 15.71
C LEU A 785 17.86 -3.07 15.30
N ALA A 786 17.71 -2.09 16.18
CA ALA A 786 17.07 -0.82 15.85
C ALA A 786 17.94 0.38 16.23
N PHE A 787 17.90 1.42 15.40
CA PHE A 787 18.48 2.73 15.69
C PHE A 787 17.43 3.81 15.52
N ILE A 788 17.38 4.71 16.50
CA ILE A 788 16.48 5.86 16.58
C ILE A 788 17.29 7.08 17.04
N HIS A 789 16.73 8.28 16.99
CA HIS A 789 17.42 9.45 17.53
C HIS A 789 16.92 9.80 18.94
N ILE A 790 15.65 10.18 19.08
CA ILE A 790 15.04 10.56 20.36
C ILE A 790 14.77 9.26 21.17
N PRO A 791 15.15 9.21 22.46
CA PRO A 791 15.01 8.00 23.27
C PRO A 791 13.55 7.64 23.50
N LEU A 792 13.29 6.35 23.71
CA LEU A 792 11.96 5.89 24.11
C LEU A 792 11.64 6.32 25.56
N PRO A 793 10.37 6.48 25.94
CA PRO A 793 10.00 6.86 27.31
C PRO A 793 10.58 5.94 28.40
N GLU A 794 10.80 4.67 28.09
CA GLU A 794 11.39 3.66 28.98
C GLU A 794 12.84 3.97 29.39
N TYR A 795 13.57 4.80 28.64
CA TYR A 795 14.90 5.25 29.04
C TYR A 795 14.87 6.07 30.34
N ARG A 796 13.72 6.64 30.73
CA ARG A 796 13.56 7.37 31.99
C ARG A 796 13.52 6.48 33.23
N ASP A 797 13.38 5.17 33.08
CA ASP A 797 13.28 4.27 34.22
C ASP A 797 14.65 4.11 34.89
N ASP A 798 14.81 4.82 36.01
CA ASP A 798 16.02 4.83 36.81
C ASP A 798 16.21 3.56 37.67
N THR A 799 15.28 2.61 37.60
CA THR A 799 15.41 1.29 38.25
C THR A 799 16.04 0.24 37.34
N LEU A 800 16.15 0.50 36.02
CA LEU A 800 16.69 -0.46 35.08
C LEU A 800 18.19 -0.73 35.33
N PRO A 801 18.62 -2.01 35.31
CA PRO A 801 20.03 -2.37 35.37
C PRO A 801 20.79 -1.73 34.20
N ARG A 802 21.93 -1.09 34.48
CA ARG A 802 22.68 -0.33 33.47
C ARG A 802 24.18 -0.47 33.60
N VAL A 803 24.88 -0.22 32.49
CA VAL A 803 26.33 -0.08 32.42
C VAL A 803 26.67 1.17 31.63
N GLY A 804 27.56 1.99 32.18
CA GLY A 804 27.84 3.34 31.72
C GLY A 804 27.22 4.42 32.64
N ALA A 805 27.35 5.67 32.23
CA ALA A 805 26.99 6.82 33.05
C ALA A 805 25.71 7.51 32.57
N TRP A 806 24.74 7.64 33.47
CA TRP A 806 23.61 8.56 33.35
C TRP A 806 24.08 9.95 33.82
N ARG A 807 24.21 10.90 32.89
CA ARG A 807 24.86 12.20 33.14
C ARG A 807 23.90 13.38 33.09
N GLU A 808 22.82 13.25 32.34
CA GLU A 808 21.81 14.29 32.21
C GLU A 808 20.38 13.72 32.25
N GLY A 809 19.39 14.60 32.40
CA GLY A 809 17.99 14.20 32.39
C GLY A 809 17.60 13.59 31.05
N VAL A 810 16.82 12.51 31.06
CA VAL A 810 16.38 11.84 29.83
C VAL A 810 15.24 12.62 29.18
N THR A 811 15.47 13.11 27.97
CA THR A 811 14.53 13.95 27.24
C THR A 811 13.68 13.18 26.22
N ALA A 812 13.13 12.04 26.65
CA ALA A 812 12.19 11.25 25.84
C ALA A 812 10.85 11.99 25.57
N PRO A 813 9.97 11.46 24.69
CA PRO A 813 8.64 12.05 24.46
C PRO A 813 7.75 11.96 25.71
N GLY A 814 6.83 12.91 25.87
CA GLY A 814 5.84 12.88 26.95
C GLY A 814 4.76 11.79 26.78
N PHE A 815 4.52 11.38 25.54
CA PHE A 815 3.59 10.32 25.17
C PHE A 815 4.33 9.00 24.91
N ASN A 816 3.83 7.89 25.48
CA ASN A 816 4.34 6.56 25.16
C ASN A 816 3.50 5.91 24.06
N SER A 817 4.10 5.74 22.88
CA SER A 817 3.45 5.13 21.71
C SER A 817 3.40 3.61 21.75
N GLY A 818 4.06 2.96 22.73
CA GLY A 818 4.19 1.51 22.82
C GLY A 818 5.24 0.92 21.88
N PHE A 819 6.11 1.74 21.29
CA PHE A 819 7.09 1.26 20.31
C PHE A 819 8.12 0.30 20.92
N ARG A 820 8.50 0.46 22.19
CA ARG A 820 9.37 -0.48 22.90
C ARG A 820 8.81 -1.90 22.84
N ASP A 821 7.51 -2.06 23.09
CA ASP A 821 6.87 -3.38 23.08
C ASP A 821 6.79 -3.93 21.66
N ALA A 822 6.55 -3.07 20.66
CA ALA A 822 6.61 -3.47 19.26
C ALA A 822 7.99 -4.04 18.86
N LEU A 823 9.08 -3.40 19.29
CA LEU A 823 10.44 -3.90 19.07
C LEU A 823 10.64 -5.28 19.70
N VAL A 824 10.19 -5.47 20.94
CA VAL A 824 10.29 -6.73 21.67
C VAL A 824 9.44 -7.85 21.05
N ASP A 825 8.23 -7.52 20.59
CA ASP A 825 7.31 -8.46 19.91
C ASP A 825 7.93 -9.02 18.61
N GLU A 826 8.69 -8.18 17.90
CA GLU A 826 9.33 -8.52 16.62
C GLU A 826 10.78 -8.99 16.77
N GLY A 827 11.21 -9.29 18.01
CA GLY A 827 12.49 -9.94 18.28
C GLY A 827 13.70 -9.03 18.10
N VAL A 828 13.54 -7.71 18.24
CA VAL A 828 14.67 -6.77 18.28
C VAL A 828 15.41 -6.96 19.60
N VAL A 829 16.71 -7.26 19.51
CA VAL A 829 17.55 -7.59 20.67
C VAL A 829 18.20 -6.36 21.30
N MET A 830 18.36 -5.29 20.52
CA MET A 830 18.79 -3.98 21.02
C MET A 830 18.21 -2.82 20.20
N VAL A 831 17.97 -1.72 20.89
CA VAL A 831 17.73 -0.40 20.31
C VAL A 831 18.78 0.58 20.82
N SER A 832 19.30 1.44 19.95
CA SER A 832 20.23 2.49 20.34
C SER A 832 19.77 3.86 19.86
N CYS A 833 19.97 4.88 20.69
CA CYS A 833 19.60 6.27 20.42
C CYS A 833 20.80 7.22 20.47
N GLY A 834 20.66 8.39 19.83
CA GLY A 834 21.71 9.43 19.78
C GLY A 834 21.58 10.46 20.90
N HIS A 835 20.43 11.15 20.86
CA HIS A 835 19.97 12.27 21.71
C HIS A 835 20.32 12.17 23.20
N ASP A 836 20.17 13.25 23.97
CA ASP A 836 20.79 13.39 25.30
C ASP A 836 22.32 13.22 25.21
N HIS A 837 22.99 14.24 24.65
CA HIS A 837 24.37 14.22 24.18
C HIS A 837 25.43 13.67 25.17
N ALA A 838 25.22 13.78 26.48
CA ALA A 838 26.12 13.31 27.52
C ALA A 838 25.72 11.94 28.10
N ASN A 839 24.48 11.49 27.92
CA ASN A 839 24.09 10.13 28.27
C ASN A 839 24.78 9.13 27.36
N GLU A 840 25.29 8.06 27.96
CA GLU A 840 26.15 7.11 27.24
C GLU A 840 26.01 5.67 27.75
N TYR A 841 25.02 5.42 28.61
CA TYR A 841 24.80 4.10 29.21
C TYR A 841 24.01 3.17 28.28
N CYS A 842 24.05 1.88 28.58
CA CYS A 842 23.06 0.90 28.13
C CYS A 842 22.26 0.42 29.33
N SER A 843 20.94 0.33 29.19
CA SER A 843 19.99 -0.19 30.19
C SER A 843 19.28 -1.43 29.65
N LEU A 844 19.07 -2.42 30.52
CA LEU A 844 18.40 -3.66 30.17
C LEU A 844 16.93 -3.62 30.57
N THR A 845 16.03 -3.77 29.60
CA THR A 845 14.59 -3.91 29.87
C THR A 845 14.20 -5.36 30.14
N SER A 846 13.18 -5.56 30.98
CA SER A 846 12.67 -6.89 31.33
C SER A 846 11.15 -6.93 31.40
N ASN A 847 10.56 -8.09 31.08
CA ASN A 847 9.16 -8.42 31.38
C ASN A 847 9.16 -9.66 32.27
N ASP A 848 8.42 -9.65 33.39
CA ASP A 848 8.38 -10.76 34.36
C ASP A 848 9.78 -11.22 34.81
N SER A 849 10.68 -10.26 35.07
CA SER A 849 12.09 -10.48 35.45
C SER A 849 12.94 -11.20 34.39
N LYS A 850 12.46 -11.37 33.15
CA LYS A 850 13.25 -11.91 32.03
C LYS A 850 13.82 -10.79 31.17
N PRO A 851 15.14 -10.75 30.91
CA PRO A 851 15.76 -9.85 29.94
C PRO A 851 15.06 -9.91 28.58
N ARG A 852 14.72 -8.75 27.99
CA ARG A 852 14.05 -8.70 26.68
C ARG A 852 14.87 -7.97 25.63
N MET A 853 15.35 -6.77 25.94
CA MET A 853 16.03 -5.92 24.97
C MET A 853 16.93 -4.90 25.69
N TRP A 854 18.11 -4.65 25.13
CA TRP A 854 19.00 -3.58 25.57
C TRP A 854 18.66 -2.25 24.89
N MET A 855 18.69 -1.18 25.67
CA MET A 855 18.47 0.20 25.24
C MET A 855 19.74 1.00 25.49
N CYS A 856 20.42 1.46 24.44
CA CYS A 856 21.72 2.12 24.54
C CYS A 856 21.66 3.59 24.10
N TYR A 857 22.49 4.43 24.71
CA TYR A 857 22.86 5.75 24.19
C TYR A 857 24.20 5.67 23.46
N ALA A 858 24.32 6.37 22.33
CA ALA A 858 25.58 6.50 21.59
C ALA A 858 26.65 7.24 22.39
N GLY A 859 26.24 8.30 23.10
CA GLY A 859 27.11 9.39 23.52
C GLY A 859 27.44 10.33 22.36
N GLY A 860 27.40 11.64 22.62
CA GLY A 860 27.62 12.67 21.62
C GLY A 860 29.09 12.85 21.25
N ALA A 861 29.35 12.83 19.94
CA ALA A 861 30.70 12.96 19.39
C ALA A 861 31.07 14.42 19.02
N GLY A 862 30.08 15.27 18.76
CA GLY A 862 30.26 16.62 18.23
C GLY A 862 30.63 17.66 19.26
N PHE A 863 31.61 18.49 18.92
CA PHE A 863 31.93 19.70 19.67
C PHE A 863 30.98 20.86 19.38
N GLY A 864 30.15 20.79 18.34
CA GLY A 864 29.09 21.77 18.08
C GLY A 864 27.86 21.60 18.99
N GLY A 865 27.72 20.42 19.62
CA GLY A 865 26.59 20.05 20.48
C GLY A 865 26.90 20.22 21.97
N TYR A 866 25.88 20.15 22.83
CA TYR A 866 26.03 20.26 24.29
C TYR A 866 26.90 19.16 24.90
N GLY A 867 27.63 19.49 25.96
CA GLY A 867 28.54 18.56 26.66
C GLY A 867 28.84 18.94 28.11
N GLY A 868 28.18 19.96 28.67
CA GLY A 868 28.47 20.56 29.97
C GLY A 868 28.20 19.70 31.22
N TYR A 869 28.13 18.37 31.10
CA TYR A 869 27.71 17.45 32.14
C TYR A 869 28.89 16.68 32.77
N GLY A 870 29.44 17.25 33.83
CA GLY A 870 30.42 16.55 34.68
C GLY A 870 31.72 16.18 33.97
N GLY A 871 32.27 17.10 33.17
CA GLY A 871 33.53 16.93 32.45
C GLY A 871 33.47 15.90 31.32
N TYR A 872 32.36 15.88 30.57
CA TYR A 872 32.11 14.90 29.52
C TYR A 872 33.10 15.04 28.36
N HIS A 873 33.94 14.03 28.16
CA HIS A 873 34.70 13.88 26.92
C HIS A 873 33.83 13.24 25.83
N ARG A 874 33.87 13.81 24.62
CA ARG A 874 33.18 13.31 23.43
C ARG A 874 33.56 11.86 23.16
N ARG A 875 32.59 11.07 22.73
CA ARG A 875 32.77 9.62 22.56
C ARG A 875 31.89 9.07 21.44
N VAL A 876 32.23 7.87 21.00
CA VAL A 876 31.50 7.11 19.99
C VAL A 876 31.31 5.69 20.49
N ARG A 877 30.13 5.11 20.24
CA ARG A 877 29.81 3.71 20.59
C ARG A 877 30.03 2.76 19.43
N PHE A 878 30.51 1.57 19.74
CA PHE A 878 30.70 0.47 18.79
C PHE A 878 29.87 -0.74 19.19
N PHE A 879 29.48 -1.53 18.19
CA PHE A 879 28.86 -2.84 18.34
C PHE A 879 29.63 -3.84 17.47
N ASP A 880 30.27 -4.83 18.10
CA ASP A 880 30.86 -6.00 17.44
C ASP A 880 29.82 -7.12 17.47
N VAL A 881 29.24 -7.41 16.30
CA VAL A 881 28.25 -8.47 16.13
C VAL A 881 28.97 -9.73 15.65
N ASP A 882 28.98 -10.76 16.49
CA ASP A 882 29.52 -12.08 16.14
C ASP A 882 28.36 -13.01 15.78
N MET A 883 28.21 -13.31 14.49
CA MET A 883 27.13 -14.15 13.98
C MET A 883 27.36 -15.65 14.21
N ASN A 884 28.56 -16.07 14.60
CA ASN A 884 28.82 -17.48 14.96
C ASN A 884 28.21 -17.82 16.32
N GLU A 885 28.30 -16.88 17.26
CA GLU A 885 27.77 -17.02 18.64
C GLU A 885 26.41 -16.33 18.82
N ALA A 886 25.94 -15.61 17.80
CA ALA A 886 24.81 -14.68 17.89
C ALA A 886 24.97 -13.73 19.10
N ARG A 887 26.15 -13.12 19.18
CA ARG A 887 26.61 -12.29 20.30
C ARG A 887 26.80 -10.85 19.85
N ILE A 888 26.44 -9.90 20.71
CA ILE A 888 26.75 -8.47 20.50
C ILE A 888 27.55 -7.96 21.69
N ARG A 889 28.75 -7.47 21.40
CA ARG A 889 29.61 -6.75 22.34
C ARG A 889 29.60 -5.27 22.02
N THR A 890 29.48 -4.42 23.03
CA THR A 890 29.51 -2.96 22.86
C THR A 890 30.50 -2.30 23.80
N TRP A 891 31.11 -1.21 23.35
CA TRP A 891 32.01 -0.35 24.11
C TRP A 891 31.98 1.07 23.54
N LYS A 892 32.64 2.00 24.22
CA LYS A 892 32.85 3.37 23.73
C LYS A 892 34.33 3.67 23.56
N ARG A 893 34.65 4.60 22.66
CA ARG A 893 35.99 5.22 22.50
C ARG A 893 35.85 6.72 22.71
N VAL A 894 36.84 7.34 23.36
CA VAL A 894 36.81 8.77 23.74
C VAL A 894 37.76 9.61 22.88
N GLU A 895 37.45 10.89 22.77
CA GLU A 895 38.26 11.86 22.02
C GLU A 895 39.56 12.24 22.75
N TYR A 896 39.52 12.33 24.08
CA TYR A 896 40.64 12.75 24.92
C TYR A 896 40.82 11.86 26.15
N GLY A 897 42.03 11.80 26.69
CA GLY A 897 42.39 10.99 27.85
C GLY A 897 42.77 9.57 27.45
N ASP A 898 42.00 8.58 27.89
CA ASP A 898 42.23 7.15 27.63
C ASP A 898 41.80 6.76 26.20
N THR A 899 42.34 7.41 25.18
CA THR A 899 41.88 7.30 23.79
C THR A 899 42.02 5.88 23.22
N GLU A 900 43.01 5.09 23.65
CA GLU A 900 43.24 3.70 23.23
C GLU A 900 42.30 2.69 23.91
N LYS A 901 41.68 3.05 25.04
CA LYS A 901 40.92 2.13 25.88
C LYS A 901 39.49 1.94 25.35
N ARG A 902 39.00 0.70 25.41
CA ARG A 902 37.56 0.41 25.31
C ARG A 902 36.88 0.69 26.64
N ILE A 903 36.00 1.68 26.67
CA ILE A 903 35.30 2.11 27.88
C ILE A 903 33.99 1.33 28.01
N ASP A 904 33.75 0.78 29.20
CA ASP A 904 32.55 0.02 29.58
C ASP A 904 32.19 -1.12 28.61
N GLU A 905 33.23 -1.86 28.18
CA GLU A 905 33.08 -3.01 27.29
C GLU A 905 32.22 -4.10 27.95
N GLN A 906 31.16 -4.52 27.27
CA GLN A 906 30.18 -5.46 27.80
C GLN A 906 29.53 -6.30 26.68
N ILE A 907 29.05 -7.50 27.03
CA ILE A 907 28.23 -8.32 26.14
C ILE A 907 26.76 -8.06 26.47
N ILE A 908 26.01 -7.56 25.49
CA ILE A 908 24.58 -7.23 25.64
C ILE A 908 23.67 -8.30 25.04
N VAL A 909 24.14 -9.07 24.07
CA VAL A 909 23.37 -10.15 23.44
C VAL A 909 24.24 -11.40 23.40
N GLU A 910 23.65 -12.55 23.69
CA GLU A 910 24.31 -13.86 23.70
C GLU A 910 23.32 -14.91 23.17
N GLY A 911 23.73 -15.74 22.21
CA GLY A 911 22.84 -16.77 21.64
C GLY A 911 21.55 -16.20 21.03
N GLY A 912 21.58 -14.97 20.52
CA GLY A 912 20.42 -14.28 19.94
C GLY A 912 19.42 -13.72 20.96
N HIS A 913 19.79 -13.66 22.24
CA HIS A 913 18.93 -13.15 23.31
C HIS A 913 19.63 -12.07 24.14
N ALA A 914 18.86 -11.11 24.65
CA ALA A 914 19.38 -10.10 25.57
C ALA A 914 19.99 -10.77 26.81
N ARG A 915 21.25 -10.46 27.09
CA ARG A 915 21.99 -11.02 28.22
C ARG A 915 21.70 -10.22 29.50
N ALA A 916 21.40 -10.92 30.60
CA ALA A 916 21.30 -10.28 31.91
C ALA A 916 22.65 -9.73 32.37
N LEU A 917 22.64 -8.67 33.18
CA LEU A 917 23.84 -8.26 33.91
C LEU A 917 24.20 -9.34 34.93
N ASP A 918 25.48 -9.68 35.00
CA ASP A 918 25.99 -10.52 36.05
C ASP A 918 25.76 -9.80 37.39
N ALA A 919 25.33 -10.53 38.43
CA ALA A 919 25.17 -9.93 39.76
C ALA A 919 26.52 -9.30 40.19
N PRO A 920 26.53 -8.11 40.81
CA PRO A 920 27.78 -7.50 41.26
C PRO A 920 28.52 -8.50 42.17
N GLN A 921 29.78 -8.79 41.81
CA GLN A 921 30.67 -9.61 42.63
C GLN A 921 31.09 -8.89 43.91
#